data_AF-A0A1G2QVA3-F1
#
_entry.id   AF-A0A1G2QVA3-F1
#
_cell.length_a   1.000
_cell.length_b   1.000
_cell.length_c   1.000
_cell.angle_alpha   90.00
_cell.angle_beta   90.00
_cell.angle_gamma   90.00
#
_symmetry.space_group_name_H-M   'P 1'
#
loop_
_entity.id
_entity.type
_entity.pdbx_description
1 polymer ?
#
loop_
_entity_poly.entity_id
_entity_poly.type
_entity_poly.pdbx_seq_one_letter_code
_entity_poly.pdbx_strand_id
1 'polypeptide(L)'
;MILHEHFSNLAAAHPSKEALLSYDEQGEQEESFTFAELKRSVERIAGWLNKDLGLRPGDVLALALPNSVELLIISWAAWASDIITLPLDTKRDTARQCAYKVQLAKAKVLIGREEMLSSLDSEELRKACKVVEVSDVQKLQDAAEEPSWQQGTSHAALILFTSGTTAEPKGAELTLQNLLVNAEGIKDWLKIEERDRFCVLLPLHHINSTTFCLAALLAGTSIAVPPSYSNSRFWQCLAKTKSTFTSIVPTICYDQLSRGKEFAQAKEELKLTRIQIGSAPVVAADAQKFMDQFGIPLYQGYGQTETALRVTGVPMGLPPEIYEQLVEENSIGKAMEWADVRILKKEGGFAAEGQEGEIAVKGPAVMKGYLENPEANEKAFKNGYFLTGDLGFYKTIAGARYFFLKGRIKEIIIKGGVNLSPAAIESRLKTMCQDIEQVYVMGMPDARYGEEVAAAVCFNKQENPSRQLALLKYKLSLPSKEFPLFERPKYLAVIEADQVPMTPTGKVQRSALKNILPSGAFEQVSLVAQNSAFAFFVLSADDKRHFKQALELFNFCWQPLTIDEQKFAAHVRNGTVIIAVDAADAVCGLVSFVRTLRTQEQLVRLTYRELTSDLSLQSNEPEGDKIVCVSVCSNTAQEQPLRKDITPPSPSREDMEAYLRSGNDMVYNFHQKPKAALPGAELIALLPQARPEDTLALGYAMLLRYPQIPETKEIEPDAASSCAVQLVEAAMRFAQQLGVSRVYAFSRPAGAYHYFMKKQ
;
A
#
# COMPACT_ATOMS: atom_id res chain seq x y z
N MET A 1 23.28 -0.96 -34.24
CA MET A 1 22.33 0.10 -34.62
C MET A 1 22.96 1.43 -34.26
N ILE A 2 23.02 2.37 -35.21
CA ILE A 2 23.50 3.73 -34.99
C ILE A 2 22.28 4.66 -35.07
N LEU A 3 22.12 5.57 -34.10
CA LEU A 3 20.87 6.34 -33.94
C LEU A 3 20.56 7.26 -35.14
N HIS A 4 21.56 7.95 -35.70
CA HIS A 4 21.36 8.84 -36.85
C HIS A 4 20.97 8.08 -38.14
N GLU A 5 21.56 6.90 -38.37
CA GLU A 5 21.19 6.03 -39.49
C GLU A 5 19.76 5.53 -39.34
N HIS A 6 19.32 5.25 -38.11
CA HIS A 6 17.95 4.82 -37.84
C HIS A 6 16.92 5.89 -38.24
N PHE A 7 17.18 7.18 -37.94
CA PHE A 7 16.34 8.28 -38.44
C PHE A 7 16.28 8.31 -39.97
N SER A 8 17.42 8.10 -40.64
CA SER A 8 17.49 8.08 -42.11
C SER A 8 16.71 6.90 -42.70
N ASN A 9 16.80 5.72 -42.08
CA ASN A 9 16.06 4.53 -42.49
C ASN A 9 14.54 4.72 -42.33
N LEU A 10 14.10 5.28 -41.20
CA LEU A 10 12.68 5.58 -40.97
C LEU A 10 12.15 6.63 -41.95
N ALA A 11 12.91 7.70 -42.20
CA ALA A 11 12.54 8.74 -43.16
C ALA A 11 12.46 8.19 -44.59
N ALA A 12 13.30 7.22 -44.95
CA ALA A 12 13.25 6.56 -46.26
C ALA A 12 12.06 5.58 -46.38
N ALA A 13 11.80 4.80 -45.32
CA ALA A 13 10.73 3.80 -45.32
C ALA A 13 9.33 4.40 -45.17
N HIS A 14 9.18 5.46 -44.37
CA HIS A 14 7.89 6.05 -44.01
C HIS A 14 7.91 7.59 -44.00
N PRO A 15 8.30 8.26 -45.10
CA PRO A 15 8.57 9.70 -45.12
C PRO A 15 7.40 10.57 -44.66
N SER A 16 6.16 10.19 -44.99
CA SER A 16 4.94 10.96 -44.70
C SER A 16 4.19 10.51 -43.46
N LYS A 17 4.68 9.48 -42.76
CA LYS A 17 4.02 8.98 -41.55
C LYS A 17 4.37 9.86 -40.37
N GLU A 18 3.36 10.18 -39.55
CA GLU A 18 3.53 10.92 -38.31
C GLU A 18 4.48 10.19 -37.36
N ALA A 19 5.46 10.91 -36.83
CA ALA A 19 6.45 10.43 -35.88
C ALA A 19 6.23 11.03 -34.49
N LEU A 20 6.13 12.36 -34.40
CA LEU A 20 5.86 13.09 -33.16
C LEU A 20 4.62 13.96 -33.32
N LEU A 21 3.78 14.02 -32.30
CA LEU A 21 2.60 14.88 -32.25
C LEU A 21 2.56 15.63 -30.92
N SER A 22 2.44 16.95 -30.96
CA SER A 22 2.18 17.78 -29.78
C SER A 22 0.67 18.04 -29.65
N TYR A 23 0.25 18.25 -28.40
CA TYR A 23 -1.14 18.56 -28.07
C TYR A 23 -1.17 19.73 -27.10
N ASP A 24 -2.24 20.51 -27.15
CA ASP A 24 -2.53 21.55 -26.16
C ASP A 24 -3.14 20.94 -24.87
N GLU A 25 -3.48 21.77 -23.89
CA GLU A 25 -4.12 21.32 -22.66
C GLU A 25 -5.53 20.75 -22.91
N GLN A 26 -6.23 21.22 -23.93
CA GLN A 26 -7.56 20.76 -24.32
C GLN A 26 -7.48 19.41 -25.06
N GLY A 27 -6.29 18.96 -25.43
CA GLY A 27 -6.03 17.72 -26.16
C GLY A 27 -6.24 17.86 -27.66
N GLU A 28 -6.26 19.08 -28.20
CA GLU A 28 -6.23 19.34 -29.63
C GLU A 28 -4.78 19.28 -30.12
N GLN A 29 -4.59 18.74 -31.33
CA GLN A 29 -3.25 18.62 -31.92
C GLN A 29 -2.75 19.99 -32.37
N GLU A 30 -1.59 20.41 -31.87
CA GLU A 30 -0.97 21.70 -32.25
C GLU A 30 -0.01 21.52 -33.42
N GLU A 31 0.93 20.59 -33.29
CA GLU A 31 1.95 20.32 -34.30
C GLU A 31 2.15 18.81 -34.51
N SER A 32 2.64 18.46 -35.70
CA SER A 32 3.06 17.10 -36.02
C SER A 32 4.32 17.11 -36.87
N PHE A 33 5.22 16.18 -36.59
CA PHE A 33 6.40 15.92 -37.40
C PHE A 33 6.25 14.54 -38.03
N THR A 34 6.35 14.48 -39.35
CA THR A 34 6.56 13.22 -40.07
C THR A 34 7.96 12.66 -39.81
N PHE A 35 8.24 11.40 -40.15
CA PHE A 35 9.60 10.86 -40.02
C PHE A 35 10.63 11.62 -40.87
N ALA A 36 10.24 12.12 -42.05
CA ALA A 36 11.11 12.97 -42.87
C ALA A 36 11.44 14.31 -42.19
N GLU A 37 10.43 14.94 -41.57
CA GLU A 37 10.61 16.19 -40.83
C GLU A 37 11.38 15.98 -39.53
N LEU A 38 11.13 14.89 -38.81
CA LEU A 38 11.87 14.53 -37.60
C LEU A 38 13.36 14.34 -37.92
N LYS A 39 13.69 13.60 -38.97
CA LYS A 39 15.09 13.40 -39.42
C LYS A 39 15.77 14.75 -39.72
N ARG A 40 15.08 15.64 -40.44
CA ARG A 40 15.58 16.99 -40.73
C ARG A 40 15.75 17.83 -39.46
N SER A 41 14.80 17.77 -38.54
CA SER A 41 14.89 18.49 -37.26
C SER A 41 16.06 18.00 -36.42
N VAL A 42 16.27 16.68 -36.32
CA VAL A 42 17.41 16.09 -35.60
C VAL A 42 18.75 16.54 -36.20
N GLU A 43 18.89 16.52 -37.53
CA GLU A 43 20.09 16.98 -38.23
C GLU A 43 20.40 18.45 -37.97
N ARG A 44 19.37 19.31 -38.09
CA ARG A 44 19.52 20.75 -37.88
C ARG A 44 19.87 21.08 -36.44
N ILE A 45 19.19 20.44 -35.48
CA ILE A 45 19.47 20.66 -34.07
C ILE A 45 20.85 20.12 -33.69
N ALA A 46 21.29 18.99 -34.24
CA ALA A 46 22.67 18.51 -34.07
C ALA A 46 23.69 19.56 -34.56
N GLY A 47 23.45 20.15 -35.73
CA GLY A 47 24.28 21.22 -36.26
C GLY A 47 24.28 22.49 -35.39
N TRP A 48 23.12 22.92 -34.89
CA TRP A 48 22.98 24.07 -33.99
C TRP A 48 23.69 23.85 -32.65
N LEU A 49 23.52 22.67 -32.02
CA LEU A 49 24.20 22.30 -30.79
C LEU A 49 25.74 22.37 -30.97
N ASN A 50 26.25 21.92 -32.11
CA ASN A 50 27.67 21.91 -32.40
C ASN A 50 28.21 23.32 -32.75
N LYS A 51 27.63 23.99 -33.75
CA LYS A 51 28.16 25.22 -34.33
C LYS A 51 27.85 26.46 -33.50
N ASP A 52 26.59 26.65 -33.11
CA ASP A 52 26.13 27.87 -32.44
C ASP A 52 26.32 27.81 -30.93
N LEU A 53 26.19 26.63 -30.34
CA LEU A 53 26.40 26.42 -28.90
C LEU A 53 27.80 25.91 -28.57
N GLY A 54 28.59 25.46 -29.56
CA GLY A 54 29.96 25.02 -29.38
C GLY A 54 30.11 23.71 -28.62
N LEU A 55 29.04 22.90 -28.52
CA LEU A 55 29.07 21.61 -27.83
C LEU A 55 29.82 20.58 -28.67
N ARG A 56 30.67 19.80 -28.00
CA ARG A 56 31.50 18.75 -28.60
C ARG A 56 31.14 17.37 -28.01
N PRO A 57 31.55 16.27 -28.65
CA PRO A 57 31.43 14.94 -28.07
C PRO A 57 31.95 14.88 -26.62
N GLY A 58 31.13 14.34 -25.72
CA GLY A 58 31.39 14.25 -24.28
C GLY A 58 30.96 15.46 -23.45
N ASP A 59 30.52 16.56 -24.08
CA ASP A 59 29.98 17.70 -23.36
C ASP A 59 28.57 17.41 -22.82
N VAL A 60 28.24 18.03 -21.68
CA VAL A 60 26.92 17.87 -21.05
C VAL A 60 26.03 19.08 -21.36
N LEU A 61 24.83 18.79 -21.86
CA LEU A 61 23.74 19.73 -22.13
C LEU A 61 22.62 19.51 -21.11
N ALA A 62 22.39 20.50 -20.24
CA ALA A 62 21.26 20.50 -19.32
C ALA A 62 19.98 20.97 -20.02
N LEU A 63 18.84 20.37 -19.67
CA LEU A 63 17.54 20.62 -20.30
C LEU A 63 16.48 20.95 -19.24
N ALA A 64 15.96 22.17 -19.28
CA ALA A 64 14.85 22.67 -18.46
C ALA A 64 13.60 22.87 -19.36
N LEU A 65 13.07 21.75 -19.86
CA LEU A 65 11.93 21.71 -20.77
C LEU A 65 10.79 20.87 -20.17
N PRO A 66 9.51 21.22 -20.43
CA PRO A 66 8.38 20.37 -20.06
C PRO A 66 8.34 19.11 -20.93
N ASN A 67 7.33 18.26 -20.72
CA ASN A 67 7.03 17.21 -21.68
C ASN A 67 6.65 17.86 -23.01
N SER A 68 7.50 17.68 -24.02
CA SER A 68 7.32 18.32 -25.31
C SER A 68 8.08 17.57 -26.41
N VAL A 69 7.74 17.84 -27.68
CA VAL A 69 8.42 17.25 -28.84
C VAL A 69 9.85 17.79 -28.97
N GLU A 70 10.07 19.04 -28.57
CA GLU A 70 11.36 19.73 -28.52
C GLU A 70 12.35 19.00 -27.60
N LEU A 71 11.89 18.57 -26.41
CA LEU A 71 12.72 17.81 -25.48
C LEU A 71 13.21 16.50 -26.11
N LEU A 72 12.35 15.81 -26.88
CA LEU A 72 12.74 14.59 -27.59
C LEU A 72 13.71 14.86 -28.73
N ILE A 73 13.40 15.83 -29.60
CA ILE A 73 14.24 16.19 -30.76
C ILE A 73 15.63 16.63 -30.30
N ILE A 74 15.72 17.54 -29.32
CA ILE A 74 16.99 18.02 -28.77
C ILE A 74 17.77 16.86 -28.14
N SER A 75 17.09 15.99 -27.39
CA SER A 75 17.76 14.85 -26.76
C SER A 75 18.34 13.88 -27.77
N TRP A 76 17.58 13.52 -28.80
CA TRP A 76 18.06 12.60 -29.82
C TRP A 76 19.14 13.20 -30.71
N ALA A 77 19.05 14.48 -31.04
CA ALA A 77 20.09 15.21 -31.74
C ALA A 77 21.40 15.26 -30.94
N ALA A 78 21.30 15.53 -29.63
CA ALA A 78 22.44 15.50 -28.72
C ALA A 78 23.07 14.09 -28.67
N TRP A 79 22.26 13.05 -28.44
CA TRP A 79 22.76 11.67 -28.34
C TRP A 79 23.43 11.17 -29.63
N ALA A 80 22.86 11.53 -30.79
CA ALA A 80 23.43 11.21 -32.09
C ALA A 80 24.74 11.97 -32.38
N SER A 81 24.98 13.07 -31.66
CA SER A 81 26.19 13.91 -31.76
C SER A 81 27.17 13.70 -30.60
N ASP A 82 27.03 12.60 -29.86
CA ASP A 82 27.82 12.26 -28.67
C ASP A 82 27.78 13.30 -27.54
N ILE A 83 26.73 14.12 -27.49
CA ILE A 83 26.46 15.10 -26.42
C ILE A 83 25.58 14.43 -25.37
N ILE A 84 25.98 14.57 -24.11
CA ILE A 84 25.29 13.99 -22.96
C ILE A 84 24.17 14.91 -22.53
N THR A 85 22.95 14.41 -22.38
CA THR A 85 21.84 15.21 -21.85
C THR A 85 21.67 15.05 -20.35
N LEU A 86 21.26 16.13 -19.69
CA LEU A 86 20.90 16.20 -18.29
C LEU A 86 19.52 16.88 -18.16
N PRO A 87 18.42 16.14 -18.25
CA PRO A 87 17.10 16.73 -18.03
C PRO A 87 16.88 17.04 -16.54
N LEU A 88 16.34 18.23 -16.27
CA LEU A 88 16.08 18.75 -14.92
C LEU A 88 14.60 18.65 -14.55
N ASP A 89 14.29 18.42 -13.27
CA ASP A 89 12.92 18.46 -12.75
C ASP A 89 12.63 19.84 -12.16
N THR A 90 12.30 20.79 -13.03
CA THR A 90 12.07 22.19 -12.67
C THR A 90 10.81 22.44 -11.83
N LYS A 91 9.90 21.46 -11.74
CA LYS A 91 8.68 21.58 -10.95
C LYS A 91 8.91 21.27 -9.47
N ARG A 92 9.94 20.48 -9.15
CA ARG A 92 10.15 19.96 -7.78
C ARG A 92 11.54 20.22 -7.24
N ASP A 93 12.56 20.27 -8.09
CA ASP A 93 13.88 20.70 -7.66
C ASP A 93 13.87 22.21 -7.40
N THR A 94 14.46 22.59 -6.27
CA THR A 94 14.83 23.98 -6.03
C THR A 94 15.92 24.44 -6.99
N ALA A 95 16.03 25.75 -7.23
CA ALA A 95 17.12 26.33 -8.03
C ALA A 95 18.51 25.85 -7.56
N ARG A 96 18.72 25.72 -6.25
CA ARG A 96 19.95 25.17 -5.66
C ARG A 96 20.19 23.71 -6.05
N GLN A 97 19.17 22.86 -6.03
CA GLN A 97 19.30 21.45 -6.44
C GLN A 97 19.59 21.33 -7.93
N CYS A 98 18.96 22.15 -8.77
CA CYS A 98 19.28 22.22 -10.19
C CYS A 98 20.73 22.68 -10.41
N ALA A 99 21.17 23.74 -9.72
CA ALA A 99 22.54 24.23 -9.80
C ALA A 99 23.56 23.15 -9.37
N TYR A 100 23.28 22.40 -8.30
CA TYR A 100 24.08 21.26 -7.87
C TYR A 100 24.24 20.21 -8.98
N LYS A 101 23.13 19.80 -9.62
CA LYS A 101 23.14 18.80 -10.70
C LYS A 101 23.95 19.29 -11.90
N VAL A 102 23.73 20.54 -12.32
CA VAL A 102 24.44 21.21 -13.42
C VAL A 102 25.94 21.28 -13.14
N GLN A 103 26.34 21.65 -11.92
CA GLN A 103 27.74 21.77 -11.50
C GLN A 103 28.43 20.40 -11.41
N LEU A 104 27.80 19.41 -10.76
CA LEU A 104 28.36 18.07 -10.64
C LEU A 104 28.56 17.43 -12.02
N ALA A 105 27.58 17.59 -12.91
CA ALA A 105 27.66 17.09 -14.29
C ALA A 105 28.53 17.94 -15.20
N LYS A 106 29.04 19.09 -14.74
CA LYS A 106 29.86 20.02 -15.53
C LYS A 106 29.15 20.41 -16.85
N ALA A 107 27.85 20.65 -16.77
CA ALA A 107 27.06 21.04 -17.94
C ALA A 107 27.59 22.37 -18.51
N LYS A 108 27.85 22.39 -19.82
CA LYS A 108 28.37 23.59 -20.51
C LYS A 108 27.24 24.55 -20.88
N VAL A 109 26.10 24.00 -21.22
CA VAL A 109 24.92 24.75 -21.67
C VAL A 109 23.69 24.23 -20.94
N LEU A 110 22.81 25.15 -20.55
CA LEU A 110 21.44 24.88 -20.13
C LEU A 110 20.49 25.46 -21.17
N ILE A 111 19.65 24.61 -21.76
CA ILE A 111 18.54 25.03 -22.63
C ILE A 111 17.24 24.94 -21.84
N GLY A 112 16.37 25.95 -21.95
CA GLY A 112 15.02 25.88 -21.38
C GLY A 112 14.05 26.90 -21.96
N ARG A 113 12.77 26.78 -21.58
CA ARG A 113 11.75 27.81 -21.85
C ARG A 113 11.86 28.92 -20.80
N GLU A 114 11.48 30.16 -21.14
CA GLU A 114 11.53 31.32 -20.25
C GLU A 114 10.89 31.05 -18.87
N GLU A 115 9.69 30.47 -18.86
CA GLU A 115 8.95 30.12 -17.64
C GLU A 115 9.70 29.15 -16.72
N MET A 116 10.50 28.23 -17.29
CA MET A 116 11.28 27.26 -16.52
C MET A 116 12.59 27.88 -16.06
N LEU A 117 13.27 28.62 -16.95
CA LEU A 117 14.54 29.27 -16.65
C LEU A 117 14.42 30.33 -15.56
N SER A 118 13.33 31.11 -15.57
CA SER A 118 13.05 32.11 -14.53
C SER A 118 12.91 31.49 -13.13
N SER A 119 12.35 30.27 -13.01
CA SER A 119 12.26 29.54 -11.73
C SER A 119 13.60 29.01 -11.22
N LEU A 120 14.58 28.85 -12.12
CA LEU A 120 15.92 28.34 -11.82
C LEU A 120 16.96 29.44 -11.64
N ASP A 121 16.55 30.70 -11.84
CA ASP A 121 17.46 31.81 -11.96
C ASP A 121 18.24 32.05 -10.65
N SER A 122 19.53 31.75 -10.70
CA SER A 122 20.44 31.85 -9.56
C SER A 122 21.83 32.24 -10.04
N GLU A 123 22.58 32.93 -9.19
CA GLU A 123 23.95 33.32 -9.50
C GLU A 123 24.83 32.08 -9.71
N GLU A 124 24.59 31.02 -8.95
CA GLU A 124 25.27 29.73 -9.05
C GLU A 124 25.08 29.07 -10.41
N LEU A 125 23.86 29.11 -10.97
CA LEU A 125 23.53 28.47 -12.24
C LEU A 125 24.06 29.28 -13.44
N ARG A 126 23.99 30.62 -13.38
CA ARG A 126 24.61 31.52 -14.36
C ARG A 126 26.14 31.39 -14.41
N LYS A 127 26.78 31.13 -13.26
CA LYS A 127 28.23 30.87 -13.18
C LYS A 127 28.60 29.47 -13.68
N ALA A 128 27.70 28.50 -13.54
CA ALA A 128 27.98 27.10 -13.88
C ALA A 128 27.97 26.83 -15.38
N CYS A 129 27.07 27.47 -16.14
CA CYS A 129 26.87 27.16 -17.57
C CYS A 129 26.30 28.33 -18.37
N LYS A 130 26.40 28.27 -19.71
CA LYS A 130 25.71 29.19 -20.63
C LYS A 130 24.22 28.85 -20.64
N VAL A 131 23.35 29.82 -20.33
CA VAL A 131 21.89 29.64 -20.39
C VAL A 131 21.37 30.13 -21.74
N VAL A 132 20.54 29.30 -22.39
CA VAL A 132 19.93 29.58 -23.71
C VAL A 132 18.44 29.34 -23.61
N GLU A 133 17.66 30.36 -23.96
CA GLU A 133 16.21 30.25 -24.06
C GLU A 133 15.83 29.66 -25.42
N VAL A 134 14.90 28.70 -25.42
CA VAL A 134 14.30 28.14 -26.64
C VAL A 134 12.78 28.19 -26.51
N SER A 135 12.16 28.98 -27.36
CA SER A 135 10.69 29.08 -27.47
C SER A 135 10.12 28.17 -28.55
N ASP A 136 10.86 27.93 -29.64
CA ASP A 136 10.42 27.12 -30.78
C ASP A 136 11.63 26.51 -31.49
N VAL A 137 11.72 25.18 -31.47
CA VAL A 137 12.82 24.43 -32.12
C VAL A 137 12.76 24.53 -33.64
N GLN A 138 11.60 24.84 -34.22
CA GLN A 138 11.49 25.12 -35.65
C GLN A 138 12.18 26.42 -36.06
N LYS A 139 12.28 27.41 -35.16
CA LYS A 139 13.01 28.66 -35.41
C LYS A 139 14.52 28.53 -35.25
N LEU A 140 14.99 27.44 -34.63
CA LEU A 140 16.42 27.11 -34.53
C LEU A 140 16.95 26.44 -35.81
N GLN A 141 16.13 26.33 -36.87
CA GLN A 141 16.39 25.52 -38.07
C GLN A 141 17.16 26.24 -39.20
N ASP A 142 17.39 27.55 -39.11
CA ASP A 142 17.89 28.36 -40.23
C ASP A 142 19.41 28.30 -40.45
N ALA A 143 20.16 27.63 -39.59
CA ALA A 143 21.62 27.58 -39.70
C ALA A 143 22.21 26.21 -39.29
N ALA A 144 22.42 25.31 -40.24
CA ALA A 144 23.41 24.23 -40.06
C ALA A 144 23.75 23.52 -41.38
N GLU A 145 25.04 23.25 -41.58
CA GLU A 145 25.53 22.21 -42.50
C GLU A 145 25.33 20.83 -41.87
N GLU A 146 25.48 19.77 -42.67
CA GLU A 146 25.39 18.38 -42.24
C GLU A 146 26.30 18.11 -41.01
N PRO A 147 25.76 17.61 -39.88
CA PRO A 147 26.55 17.34 -38.69
C PRO A 147 27.55 16.19 -38.91
N SER A 148 28.70 16.24 -38.24
CA SER A 148 29.64 15.12 -38.24
C SER A 148 29.15 14.04 -37.27
N TRP A 149 28.67 12.93 -37.83
CA TRP A 149 28.23 11.78 -37.05
C TRP A 149 29.40 10.90 -36.62
N GLN A 150 29.41 10.52 -35.35
CA GLN A 150 30.28 9.44 -34.85
C GLN A 150 29.53 8.10 -34.94
N GLN A 151 30.27 7.00 -35.12
CA GLN A 151 29.66 5.67 -35.34
C GLN A 151 29.54 4.80 -34.08
N GLY A 152 29.90 5.32 -32.90
CA GLY A 152 29.88 4.59 -31.63
C GLY A 152 28.54 4.68 -30.88
N THR A 153 28.32 3.75 -29.95
CA THR A 153 27.20 3.83 -28.98
C THR A 153 27.67 3.73 -27.52
N SER A 154 28.97 3.56 -27.28
CA SER A 154 29.53 3.37 -25.93
C SER A 154 29.72 4.67 -25.15
N HIS A 155 29.52 5.83 -25.78
CA HIS A 155 29.58 7.12 -25.12
C HIS A 155 28.38 7.33 -24.19
N ALA A 156 28.58 8.14 -23.16
CA ALA A 156 27.49 8.62 -22.32
C ALA A 156 26.52 9.45 -23.18
N ALA A 157 25.23 9.25 -22.96
CA ALA A 157 24.17 9.95 -23.66
C ALA A 157 23.22 10.64 -22.69
N LEU A 158 23.05 10.09 -21.49
CA LEU A 158 22.07 10.60 -20.53
C LEU A 158 22.61 10.48 -19.10
N ILE A 159 22.49 11.56 -18.33
CA ILE A 159 22.69 11.56 -16.88
C ILE A 159 21.34 11.81 -16.21
N LEU A 160 20.92 10.89 -15.35
CA LEU A 160 19.71 11.05 -14.54
C LEU A 160 20.04 10.99 -13.06
N PHE A 161 19.61 12.03 -12.34
CA PHE A 161 19.77 12.07 -10.90
C PHE A 161 18.69 11.28 -10.18
N THR A 162 19.11 10.42 -9.26
CA THR A 162 18.23 9.62 -8.41
C THR A 162 18.29 10.15 -6.97
N SER A 163 17.14 10.26 -6.32
CA SER A 163 17.08 10.68 -4.91
C SER A 163 17.60 9.57 -4.01
N GLY A 164 18.75 9.78 -3.38
CA GLY A 164 19.26 8.93 -2.33
C GLY A 164 18.41 9.07 -1.07
N THR A 165 18.29 8.01 -0.27
CA THR A 165 17.38 7.97 0.89
C THR A 165 17.70 8.94 2.03
N THR A 166 18.83 9.64 2.02
CA THR A 166 19.25 10.61 3.07
C THR A 166 20.36 11.58 2.62
N ALA A 167 20.78 11.56 1.35
CA ALA A 167 21.97 12.26 0.85
C ALA A 167 21.68 12.97 -0.48
N GLU A 168 22.57 13.87 -0.88
CA GLU A 168 22.52 14.56 -2.18
C GLU A 168 22.28 13.57 -3.34
N PRO A 169 21.44 13.93 -4.34
CA PRO A 169 21.09 13.04 -5.45
C PRO A 169 22.32 12.51 -6.21
N LYS A 170 22.28 11.26 -6.67
CA LYS A 170 23.37 10.63 -7.43
C LYS A 170 23.04 10.63 -8.92
N GLY A 171 23.94 11.12 -9.77
CA GLY A 171 23.77 11.08 -11.22
C GLY A 171 24.16 9.73 -11.79
N ALA A 172 23.21 8.93 -12.28
CA ALA A 172 23.48 7.69 -13.01
C ALA A 172 23.84 8.01 -14.47
N GLU A 173 25.04 7.59 -14.90
CA GLU A 173 25.55 7.83 -16.25
C GLU A 173 25.19 6.66 -17.18
N LEU A 174 24.33 6.93 -18.16
CA LEU A 174 23.83 5.97 -19.14
C LEU A 174 24.46 6.23 -20.50
N THR A 175 24.97 5.16 -21.11
CA THR A 175 25.49 5.20 -22.48
C THR A 175 24.35 5.11 -23.50
N LEU A 176 24.62 5.55 -24.74
CA LEU A 176 23.66 5.37 -25.84
C LEU A 176 23.34 3.87 -26.05
N GLN A 177 24.33 2.99 -25.87
CA GLN A 177 24.15 1.54 -25.93
C GLN A 177 23.18 1.07 -24.84
N ASN A 178 23.28 1.60 -23.62
CA ASN A 178 22.36 1.22 -22.55
C ASN A 178 20.91 1.51 -22.94
N LEU A 179 20.67 2.72 -23.46
CA LEU A 179 19.35 3.19 -23.86
C LEU A 179 18.81 2.38 -25.05
N LEU A 180 19.61 2.19 -26.11
CA LEU A 180 19.20 1.45 -27.31
C LEU A 180 18.88 -0.01 -27.01
N VAL A 181 19.71 -0.69 -26.22
CA VAL A 181 19.48 -2.11 -25.89
C VAL A 181 18.24 -2.28 -25.02
N ASN A 182 18.00 -1.37 -24.06
CA ASN A 182 16.78 -1.45 -23.26
C ASN A 182 15.53 -1.16 -24.11
N ALA A 183 15.59 -0.13 -24.96
CA ALA A 183 14.51 0.26 -25.86
C ALA A 183 14.14 -0.87 -26.84
N GLU A 184 15.12 -1.55 -27.44
CA GLU A 184 14.91 -2.78 -28.24
C GLU A 184 14.20 -3.86 -27.41
N GLY A 185 14.67 -4.12 -26.19
CA GLY A 185 14.02 -5.07 -25.30
C GLY A 185 12.56 -4.71 -25.02
N ILE A 186 12.25 -3.44 -24.74
CA ILE A 186 10.88 -2.97 -24.49
C ILE A 186 9.99 -3.13 -25.73
N LYS A 187 10.52 -2.79 -26.92
CA LYS A 187 9.85 -3.01 -28.20
C LYS A 187 9.43 -4.47 -28.34
N ASP A 188 10.35 -5.41 -28.10
CA ASP A 188 10.06 -6.84 -28.24
C ASP A 188 9.11 -7.34 -27.14
N TRP A 189 9.31 -6.92 -25.89
CA TRP A 189 8.50 -7.32 -24.74
C TRP A 189 7.03 -6.92 -24.90
N LEU A 190 6.77 -5.69 -25.33
CA LEU A 190 5.42 -5.16 -25.54
C LEU A 190 4.96 -5.27 -26.99
N LYS A 191 5.67 -6.01 -27.83
CA LYS A 191 5.35 -6.22 -29.25
C LYS A 191 4.96 -4.91 -29.94
N ILE A 192 5.79 -3.88 -29.75
CA ILE A 192 5.55 -2.55 -30.32
C ILE A 192 5.79 -2.64 -31.83
N GLU A 193 4.78 -2.27 -32.60
CA GLU A 193 4.81 -2.33 -34.06
C GLU A 193 4.64 -0.92 -34.64
N GLU A 194 4.98 -0.77 -35.92
CA GLU A 194 4.85 0.49 -36.65
C GLU A 194 3.44 1.11 -36.56
N ARG A 195 2.38 0.29 -36.51
CA ARG A 195 0.99 0.77 -36.46
C ARG A 195 0.55 1.32 -35.10
N ASP A 196 1.35 1.12 -34.07
CA ASP A 196 1.02 1.59 -32.73
C ASP A 196 1.05 3.13 -32.65
N ARG A 197 0.70 3.63 -31.46
CA ARG A 197 0.98 5.00 -31.03
C ARG A 197 1.19 5.04 -29.52
N PHE A 198 2.32 5.60 -29.08
CA PHE A 198 2.65 5.76 -27.67
C PHE A 198 2.16 7.10 -27.13
N CYS A 199 1.45 7.11 -26.00
CA CYS A 199 1.12 8.35 -25.29
C CYS A 199 2.10 8.62 -24.14
N VAL A 200 2.74 9.79 -24.13
CA VAL A 200 3.67 10.22 -23.09
C VAL A 200 2.91 10.81 -21.90
N LEU A 201 2.52 9.96 -20.94
CA LEU A 201 1.83 10.39 -19.73
C LEU A 201 2.77 10.67 -18.55
N LEU A 202 3.96 10.07 -18.54
CA LEU A 202 4.93 10.23 -17.45
C LEU A 202 6.04 11.23 -17.85
N PRO A 203 6.74 11.85 -16.89
CA PRO A 203 7.72 12.89 -17.21
C PRO A 203 8.90 12.38 -18.05
N LEU A 204 9.31 13.17 -19.05
CA LEU A 204 10.45 12.89 -19.95
C LEU A 204 11.81 13.13 -19.29
N HIS A 205 11.86 13.78 -18.13
CA HIS A 205 13.06 13.87 -17.29
C HIS A 205 13.28 12.64 -16.39
N HIS A 206 12.48 11.59 -16.57
CA HIS A 206 12.68 10.29 -15.92
C HIS A 206 12.88 9.19 -16.95
N ILE A 207 13.69 8.19 -16.58
CA ILE A 207 14.11 7.10 -17.48
C ILE A 207 12.93 6.36 -18.16
N ASN A 208 11.76 6.34 -17.53
CA ASN A 208 10.60 5.64 -18.02
C ASN A 208 10.12 6.16 -19.39
N SER A 209 9.59 7.38 -19.44
CA SER A 209 9.11 7.94 -20.71
C SER A 209 10.24 8.14 -21.71
N THR A 210 11.45 8.50 -21.25
CA THR A 210 12.62 8.63 -22.11
C THR A 210 12.90 7.34 -22.91
N THR A 211 12.94 6.19 -22.24
CA THR A 211 13.25 4.91 -22.89
C THR A 211 12.06 4.37 -23.68
N PHE A 212 10.83 4.60 -23.23
CA PHE A 212 9.63 4.24 -24.00
C PHE A 212 9.49 5.03 -25.31
N CYS A 213 9.80 6.34 -25.30
CA CYS A 213 9.85 7.13 -26.53
C CYS A 213 10.95 6.63 -27.46
N LEU A 214 12.10 6.21 -26.93
CA LEU A 214 13.13 5.58 -27.74
C LEU A 214 12.64 4.24 -28.32
N ALA A 215 11.98 3.38 -27.54
CA ALA A 215 11.42 2.11 -28.03
C ALA A 215 10.38 2.34 -29.14
N ALA A 216 9.53 3.36 -28.99
CA ALA A 216 8.57 3.78 -29.99
C ALA A 216 9.25 4.25 -31.28
N LEU A 217 10.31 5.08 -31.16
CA LEU A 217 11.13 5.49 -32.30
C LEU A 217 11.78 4.27 -33.00
N LEU A 218 12.34 3.34 -32.23
CA LEU A 218 12.99 2.14 -32.78
C LEU A 218 12.01 1.23 -33.54
N ALA A 219 10.75 1.18 -33.11
CA ALA A 219 9.69 0.45 -33.79
C ALA A 219 9.07 1.21 -34.98
N GLY A 220 9.46 2.47 -35.22
CA GLY A 220 8.87 3.31 -36.27
C GLY A 220 7.41 3.67 -36.02
N THR A 221 6.94 3.64 -34.76
CA THR A 221 5.59 4.07 -34.36
C THR A 221 5.56 5.57 -34.06
N SER A 222 4.36 6.16 -34.05
CA SER A 222 4.18 7.56 -33.64
C SER A 222 4.12 7.75 -32.12
N ILE A 223 4.44 8.96 -31.66
CA ILE A 223 4.47 9.36 -30.25
C ILE A 223 3.61 10.61 -30.07
N ALA A 224 2.60 10.51 -29.22
CA ALA A 224 1.77 11.62 -28.78
C ALA A 224 2.30 12.21 -27.47
N VAL A 225 2.60 13.50 -27.48
CA VAL A 225 3.19 14.23 -26.34
C VAL A 225 2.20 15.29 -25.84
N PRO A 226 1.31 14.93 -24.90
CA PRO A 226 0.52 15.93 -24.19
C PRO A 226 1.42 16.78 -23.27
N PRO A 227 1.04 18.04 -22.98
CA PRO A 227 1.91 18.98 -22.28
C PRO A 227 2.01 18.66 -20.78
N SER A 228 0.97 18.03 -20.23
CA SER A 228 0.94 17.56 -18.86
C SER A 228 -0.03 16.38 -18.68
N TYR A 229 0.21 15.59 -17.63
CA TYR A 229 -0.72 14.58 -17.17
C TYR A 229 -1.89 15.23 -16.42
N SER A 230 -3.11 14.77 -16.69
CA SER A 230 -4.32 15.20 -16.02
C SER A 230 -5.17 14.00 -15.64
N ASN A 231 -5.31 13.73 -14.33
CA ASN A 231 -6.06 12.58 -13.84
C ASN A 231 -7.51 12.54 -14.39
N SER A 232 -8.22 13.68 -14.37
CA SER A 232 -9.60 13.79 -14.87
C SER A 232 -9.76 13.68 -16.39
N ARG A 233 -8.68 13.86 -17.15
CA ARG A 233 -8.70 13.84 -18.62
C ARG A 233 -7.98 12.61 -19.18
N PHE A 234 -7.56 11.66 -18.35
CA PHE A 234 -6.75 10.50 -18.75
C PHE A 234 -7.35 9.74 -19.94
N TRP A 235 -8.62 9.32 -19.82
CA TRP A 235 -9.30 8.56 -20.87
C TRP A 235 -9.54 9.39 -22.14
N GLN A 236 -9.95 10.65 -21.98
CA GLN A 236 -10.17 11.56 -23.11
C GLN A 236 -8.86 11.86 -23.85
N CYS A 237 -7.75 12.06 -23.14
CA CYS A 237 -6.43 12.26 -23.72
C CYS A 237 -6.02 11.04 -24.55
N LEU A 238 -6.18 9.82 -24.03
CA LEU A 238 -5.86 8.60 -24.78
C LEU A 238 -6.74 8.41 -26.03
N ALA A 239 -8.02 8.79 -25.95
CA ALA A 239 -8.94 8.77 -27.08
C ALA A 239 -8.54 9.79 -28.16
N LYS A 240 -8.38 11.06 -27.79
CA LYS A 240 -8.00 12.14 -28.72
C LYS A 240 -6.66 11.90 -29.39
N THR A 241 -5.69 11.41 -28.63
CA THR A 241 -4.36 11.07 -29.16
C THR A 241 -4.39 9.82 -30.03
N LYS A 242 -5.47 9.02 -30.00
CA LYS A 242 -5.60 7.71 -30.69
C LYS A 242 -4.49 6.73 -30.31
N SER A 243 -4.06 6.78 -29.05
CA SER A 243 -2.92 6.00 -28.58
C SER A 243 -3.29 4.53 -28.38
N THR A 244 -2.42 3.62 -28.81
CA THR A 244 -2.62 2.17 -28.70
C THR A 244 -1.94 1.56 -27.48
N PHE A 245 -0.95 2.25 -26.92
CA PHE A 245 -0.33 1.88 -25.65
C PHE A 245 0.21 3.10 -24.90
N THR A 246 0.35 2.94 -23.59
CA THR A 246 0.99 3.94 -22.72
C THR A 246 1.65 3.25 -21.52
N SER A 247 2.32 4.04 -20.69
CA SER A 247 2.97 3.61 -19.46
C SER A 247 2.41 4.41 -18.28
N ILE A 248 2.05 3.72 -17.20
CA ILE A 248 1.52 4.32 -15.98
C ILE A 248 2.25 3.84 -14.73
N VAL A 249 2.09 4.60 -13.66
CA VAL A 249 2.46 4.20 -12.29
C VAL A 249 1.23 3.66 -11.53
N PRO A 250 1.43 2.86 -10.45
CA PRO A 250 0.33 2.33 -9.64
C PRO A 250 -0.67 3.37 -9.12
N THR A 251 -0.23 4.59 -8.82
CA THR A 251 -1.15 5.66 -8.38
C THR A 251 -2.11 6.09 -9.49
N ILE A 252 -1.65 6.17 -10.74
CA ILE A 252 -2.54 6.46 -11.89
C ILE A 252 -3.54 5.31 -12.06
N CYS A 253 -3.08 4.05 -11.97
CA CYS A 253 -3.96 2.87 -12.03
C CYS A 253 -5.08 2.97 -10.98
N TYR A 254 -4.70 3.29 -9.73
CA TYR A 254 -5.62 3.47 -8.63
C TYR A 254 -6.61 4.61 -8.88
N ASP A 255 -6.11 5.79 -9.24
CA ASP A 255 -6.94 6.98 -9.47
C ASP A 255 -8.02 6.74 -10.53
N GLN A 256 -7.70 5.97 -11.58
CA GLN A 256 -8.64 5.67 -12.65
C GLN A 256 -9.78 4.75 -12.22
N LEU A 257 -9.65 3.93 -11.17
CA LEU A 257 -10.72 3.03 -10.71
C LEU A 257 -12.01 3.81 -10.37
N SER A 258 -11.87 5.04 -9.88
CA SER A 258 -13.00 5.93 -9.58
C SER A 258 -13.65 6.60 -10.81
N ARG A 259 -13.06 6.44 -12.01
CA ARG A 259 -13.39 7.20 -13.24
C ARG A 259 -14.08 6.37 -14.31
N GLY A 260 -14.98 5.47 -13.88
CA GLY A 260 -15.78 4.65 -14.80
C GLY A 260 -16.65 5.46 -15.76
N LYS A 261 -17.09 6.67 -15.35
CA LYS A 261 -17.91 7.56 -16.21
C LYS A 261 -17.07 8.17 -17.34
N GLU A 262 -15.89 8.68 -17.03
CA GLU A 262 -14.97 9.26 -18.01
C GLU A 262 -14.47 8.19 -18.99
N PHE A 263 -14.22 6.96 -18.51
CA PHE A 263 -13.93 5.83 -19.39
C PHE A 263 -15.09 5.56 -20.36
N ALA A 264 -16.32 5.45 -19.86
CA ALA A 264 -17.49 5.17 -20.68
C ALA A 264 -17.72 6.26 -21.76
N GLN A 265 -17.42 7.52 -21.46
CA GLN A 265 -17.50 8.62 -22.43
C GLN A 265 -16.46 8.53 -23.55
N ALA A 266 -15.25 8.05 -23.26
CA ALA A 266 -14.16 7.95 -24.22
C ALA A 266 -14.11 6.59 -24.95
N LYS A 267 -14.84 5.58 -24.47
CA LYS A 267 -14.68 4.16 -24.86
C LYS A 267 -14.74 3.91 -26.35
N GLU A 268 -15.68 4.52 -27.06
CA GLU A 268 -15.86 4.32 -28.51
C GLU A 268 -14.69 4.86 -29.35
N GLU A 269 -13.98 5.87 -28.84
CA GLU A 269 -12.85 6.51 -29.51
C GLU A 269 -11.49 5.91 -29.10
N LEU A 270 -11.42 5.22 -27.96
CA LEU A 270 -10.19 4.61 -27.46
C LEU A 270 -9.63 3.56 -28.44
N LYS A 271 -8.32 3.65 -28.69
CA LYS A 271 -7.54 2.65 -29.46
C LYS A 271 -6.59 1.85 -28.58
N LEU A 272 -6.64 2.07 -27.27
CA LEU A 272 -5.74 1.49 -26.29
C LEU A 272 -5.90 -0.03 -26.23
N THR A 273 -4.81 -0.75 -26.49
CA THR A 273 -4.77 -2.23 -26.51
C THR A 273 -4.06 -2.82 -25.29
N ARG A 274 -3.18 -2.04 -24.66
CA ARG A 274 -2.34 -2.47 -23.54
C ARG A 274 -1.77 -1.28 -22.78
N ILE A 275 -1.54 -1.45 -21.50
CA ILE A 275 -0.82 -0.48 -20.67
C ILE A 275 0.34 -1.20 -19.97
N GLN A 276 1.50 -0.57 -19.92
CA GLN A 276 2.56 -0.99 -19.01
C GLN A 276 2.36 -0.34 -17.64
N ILE A 277 2.53 -1.11 -16.56
CA ILE A 277 2.49 -0.62 -15.16
C ILE A 277 3.79 -0.96 -14.42
N GLY A 278 4.31 -0.03 -13.62
CA GLY A 278 5.56 -0.23 -12.89
C GLY A 278 6.15 1.06 -12.30
N SER A 279 7.48 1.10 -12.13
CA SER A 279 8.24 2.24 -11.57
C SER A 279 7.93 2.57 -10.09
N ALA A 280 6.97 1.87 -9.50
CA ALA A 280 6.72 1.76 -8.06
C ALA A 280 6.10 0.38 -7.77
N PRO A 281 6.05 -0.07 -6.50
CA PRO A 281 5.40 -1.33 -6.13
C PRO A 281 3.93 -1.33 -6.59
N VAL A 282 3.55 -2.33 -7.38
CA VAL A 282 2.18 -2.53 -7.86
C VAL A 282 1.39 -3.24 -6.77
N VAL A 283 0.15 -2.80 -6.54
CA VAL A 283 -0.83 -3.50 -5.70
C VAL A 283 -1.64 -4.42 -6.60
N ALA A 284 -1.46 -5.74 -6.46
CA ALA A 284 -2.11 -6.73 -7.32
C ALA A 284 -3.64 -6.59 -7.34
N ALA A 285 -4.26 -6.32 -6.18
CA ALA A 285 -5.70 -6.11 -6.08
C ALA A 285 -6.21 -4.91 -6.91
N ASP A 286 -5.46 -3.81 -6.94
CA ASP A 286 -5.84 -2.62 -7.73
C ASP A 286 -5.64 -2.87 -9.23
N ALA A 287 -4.56 -3.58 -9.60
CA ALA A 287 -4.31 -3.96 -10.98
C ALA A 287 -5.39 -4.92 -11.52
N GLN A 288 -5.81 -5.91 -10.73
CA GLN A 288 -6.89 -6.83 -11.11
C GLN A 288 -8.21 -6.07 -11.29
N LYS A 289 -8.61 -5.25 -10.32
CA LYS A 289 -9.81 -4.40 -10.41
C LYS A 289 -9.80 -3.51 -11.65
N PHE A 290 -8.64 -2.94 -11.99
CA PHE A 290 -8.50 -2.10 -13.18
C PHE A 290 -8.77 -2.89 -14.47
N MET A 291 -8.18 -4.08 -14.59
CA MET A 291 -8.39 -4.94 -15.76
C MET A 291 -9.85 -5.40 -15.86
N ASP A 292 -10.45 -5.81 -14.75
CA ASP A 292 -11.85 -6.24 -14.70
C ASP A 292 -12.80 -5.11 -15.09
N GLN A 293 -12.54 -3.88 -14.63
CA GLN A 293 -13.38 -2.71 -14.87
C GLN A 293 -13.25 -2.15 -16.28
N PHE A 294 -12.04 -2.09 -16.84
CA PHE A 294 -11.78 -1.41 -18.11
C PHE A 294 -11.52 -2.35 -19.29
N GLY A 295 -11.30 -3.64 -19.04
CA GLY A 295 -11.01 -4.63 -20.09
C GLY A 295 -9.68 -4.41 -20.82
N ILE A 296 -8.75 -3.65 -20.22
CA ILE A 296 -7.44 -3.34 -20.80
C ILE A 296 -6.36 -4.07 -20.00
N PRO A 297 -5.53 -4.92 -20.62
CA PRO A 297 -4.49 -5.66 -19.92
C PRO A 297 -3.36 -4.74 -19.41
N LEU A 298 -2.87 -5.05 -18.22
CA LEU A 298 -1.75 -4.38 -17.56
C LEU A 298 -0.50 -5.28 -17.56
N TYR A 299 0.55 -4.84 -18.24
CA TYR A 299 1.82 -5.55 -18.26
C TYR A 299 2.77 -4.96 -17.23
N GLN A 300 2.93 -5.67 -16.12
CA GLN A 300 3.86 -5.26 -15.06
C GLN A 300 5.30 -5.46 -15.51
N GLY A 301 6.15 -4.48 -15.18
CA GLY A 301 7.58 -4.62 -15.35
C GLY A 301 8.36 -4.02 -14.19
N TYR A 302 9.63 -4.42 -14.09
CA TYR A 302 10.57 -3.93 -13.09
C TYR A 302 11.87 -3.45 -13.71
N GLY A 303 12.45 -2.43 -13.08
CA GLY A 303 13.81 -1.98 -13.23
C GLY A 303 13.95 -0.54 -12.77
N GLN A 304 15.08 0.09 -13.05
CA GLN A 304 15.47 1.36 -12.45
C GLN A 304 16.29 2.22 -13.41
N THR A 305 16.62 3.44 -12.99
CA THR A 305 17.44 4.38 -13.76
C THR A 305 18.78 3.74 -14.15
N GLU A 306 19.42 3.06 -13.21
CA GLU A 306 20.70 2.40 -13.34
C GLU A 306 20.70 1.22 -14.32
N THR A 307 19.54 0.79 -14.78
CA THR A 307 19.37 -0.29 -15.76
C THR A 307 18.70 0.19 -17.04
N ALA A 308 18.75 1.50 -17.31
CA ALA A 308 18.11 2.14 -18.44
C ALA A 308 16.62 1.77 -18.58
N LEU A 309 15.89 1.68 -17.45
CA LEU A 309 14.50 1.25 -17.31
C LEU A 309 14.29 -0.24 -17.05
N ARG A 310 14.05 -1.08 -18.07
CA ARG A 310 13.35 -2.38 -17.87
C ARG A 310 14.29 -3.57 -17.81
N VAL A 311 14.25 -4.32 -16.71
CA VAL A 311 15.07 -5.54 -16.48
C VAL A 311 14.23 -6.81 -16.54
N THR A 312 12.99 -6.76 -16.05
CA THR A 312 12.03 -7.86 -16.16
C THR A 312 10.66 -7.33 -16.58
N GLY A 313 9.87 -8.17 -17.25
CA GLY A 313 8.51 -7.83 -17.68
C GLY A 313 7.61 -9.04 -17.83
N VAL A 314 6.32 -8.91 -17.49
CA VAL A 314 5.30 -9.94 -17.72
C VAL A 314 5.07 -10.08 -19.23
N PRO A 315 5.38 -11.22 -19.86
CA PRO A 315 5.32 -11.35 -21.32
C PRO A 315 3.91 -11.16 -21.89
N MET A 316 3.84 -10.59 -23.11
CA MET A 316 2.60 -10.55 -23.88
C MET A 316 2.27 -11.88 -24.55
N GLY A 317 0.97 -12.21 -24.60
CA GLY A 317 0.47 -13.41 -25.29
C GLY A 317 0.67 -14.71 -24.52
N LEU A 318 0.80 -14.64 -23.19
CA LEU A 318 0.70 -15.80 -22.33
C LEU A 318 -0.72 -16.40 -22.37
N PRO A 319 -0.88 -17.71 -22.09
CA PRO A 319 -2.18 -18.28 -21.78
C PRO A 319 -2.88 -17.49 -20.66
N PRO A 320 -4.20 -17.24 -20.73
CA PRO A 320 -4.93 -16.42 -19.76
C PRO A 320 -4.69 -16.85 -18.31
N GLU A 321 -4.76 -18.16 -18.04
CA GLU A 321 -4.53 -18.75 -16.73
C GLU A 321 -3.13 -18.47 -16.14
N ILE A 322 -2.09 -18.45 -16.99
CA ILE A 322 -0.73 -18.09 -16.54
C ILE A 322 -0.64 -16.58 -16.30
N TYR A 323 -1.23 -15.77 -17.18
CA TYR A 323 -1.23 -14.32 -17.02
C TYR A 323 -1.93 -13.89 -15.73
N GLU A 324 -3.13 -14.45 -15.46
CA GLU A 324 -3.91 -14.20 -14.25
C GLU A 324 -3.13 -14.61 -12.99
N GLN A 325 -2.52 -15.80 -12.98
CA GLN A 325 -1.67 -16.25 -11.87
C GLN A 325 -0.53 -15.25 -11.59
N LEU A 326 0.15 -14.76 -12.64
CA LEU A 326 1.26 -13.82 -12.49
C LEU A 326 0.82 -12.46 -11.95
N VAL A 327 -0.38 -11.99 -12.32
CA VAL A 327 -0.95 -10.76 -11.77
C VAL A 327 -1.33 -10.94 -10.31
N GLU A 328 -2.03 -12.03 -9.99
CA GLU A 328 -2.47 -12.35 -8.62
C GLU A 328 -1.28 -12.48 -7.66
N GLU A 329 -0.24 -13.20 -8.09
CA GLU A 329 1.00 -13.37 -7.32
C GLU A 329 1.94 -12.15 -7.39
N ASN A 330 1.55 -11.07 -8.06
CA ASN A 330 2.31 -9.82 -8.22
C ASN A 330 3.73 -10.02 -8.80
N SER A 331 3.84 -10.83 -9.85
CA SER A 331 5.11 -11.09 -10.52
C SER A 331 5.61 -9.85 -11.25
N ILE A 332 6.93 -9.61 -11.17
CA ILE A 332 7.61 -8.61 -12.01
C ILE A 332 8.03 -9.19 -13.37
N GLY A 333 7.64 -10.43 -13.66
CA GLY A 333 7.80 -11.07 -14.95
C GLY A 333 9.12 -11.80 -15.17
N LYS A 334 9.47 -12.02 -16.44
CA LYS A 334 10.72 -12.70 -16.85
C LYS A 334 11.81 -11.68 -17.10
N ALA A 335 13.08 -12.11 -17.00
CA ALA A 335 14.21 -11.33 -17.47
C ALA A 335 14.03 -10.93 -18.94
N MET A 336 14.38 -9.68 -19.27
CA MET A 336 14.51 -9.24 -20.66
C MET A 336 15.66 -10.01 -21.33
N GLU A 337 15.60 -10.20 -22.65
CA GLU A 337 16.62 -10.98 -23.39
C GLU A 337 18.05 -10.45 -23.21
N TRP A 338 18.21 -9.13 -23.01
CA TRP A 338 19.51 -8.52 -22.76
C TRP A 338 20.03 -8.76 -21.33
N ALA A 339 19.17 -9.10 -20.37
CA ALA A 339 19.45 -9.04 -18.95
C ALA A 339 19.72 -10.42 -18.34
N ASP A 340 20.90 -10.58 -17.73
CA ASP A 340 21.15 -11.70 -16.83
C ASP A 340 20.73 -11.33 -15.41
N VAL A 341 19.56 -11.82 -14.99
CA VAL A 341 18.98 -11.57 -13.67
C VAL A 341 19.27 -12.74 -12.73
N ARG A 342 19.79 -12.42 -11.54
CA ARG A 342 20.10 -13.37 -10.48
C ARG A 342 19.62 -12.85 -9.13
N ILE A 343 19.41 -13.78 -8.20
CA ILE A 343 19.13 -13.48 -6.80
C ILE A 343 20.40 -13.79 -6.01
N LEU A 344 21.06 -12.78 -5.43
CA LEU A 344 22.25 -12.94 -4.60
C LEU A 344 21.88 -13.10 -3.13
N LYS A 345 22.42 -14.14 -2.50
CA LYS A 345 22.31 -14.34 -1.05
C LYS A 345 23.23 -13.38 -0.30
N LYS A 346 22.87 -13.07 0.95
CA LYS A 346 23.66 -12.20 1.83
C LYS A 346 25.07 -12.75 2.08
N GLU A 347 25.20 -14.06 2.22
CA GLU A 347 26.45 -14.80 2.43
C GLU A 347 27.27 -14.96 1.14
N GLY A 348 26.72 -14.56 -0.01
CA GLY A 348 27.32 -14.73 -1.33
C GLY A 348 26.74 -15.91 -2.14
N GLY A 349 27.02 -15.90 -3.44
CA GLY A 349 26.48 -16.86 -4.41
C GLY A 349 25.02 -16.59 -4.79
N PHE A 350 24.50 -17.39 -5.73
CA PHE A 350 23.12 -17.28 -6.21
C PHE A 350 22.16 -18.13 -5.38
N ALA A 351 20.94 -17.62 -5.19
CA ALA A 351 19.86 -18.29 -4.48
C ALA A 351 19.17 -19.34 -5.38
N ALA A 352 18.65 -20.40 -4.77
CA ALA A 352 17.81 -21.37 -5.45
C ALA A 352 16.37 -20.84 -5.62
N GLU A 353 15.51 -21.61 -6.29
CA GLU A 353 14.11 -21.24 -6.48
C GLU A 353 13.40 -21.02 -5.13
N GLY A 354 12.61 -19.96 -5.04
CA GLY A 354 11.89 -19.57 -3.82
C GLY A 354 12.76 -18.97 -2.71
N GLN A 355 14.10 -19.02 -2.81
CA GLN A 355 14.98 -18.40 -1.82
C GLN A 355 15.11 -16.90 -2.05
N GLU A 356 15.02 -16.13 -0.97
CA GLU A 356 15.15 -14.68 -0.99
C GLU A 356 16.61 -14.22 -1.09
N GLY A 357 16.82 -13.11 -1.78
CA GLY A 357 18.10 -12.43 -1.87
C GLY A 357 17.98 -11.12 -2.65
N GLU A 358 19.09 -10.40 -2.75
CA GLU A 358 19.15 -9.16 -3.52
C GLU A 358 19.05 -9.46 -5.02
N ILE A 359 18.14 -8.78 -5.72
CA ILE A 359 18.06 -8.85 -7.18
C ILE A 359 19.32 -8.19 -7.72
N ALA A 360 20.04 -8.89 -8.60
CA ALA A 360 21.20 -8.34 -9.26
C ALA A 360 21.15 -8.60 -10.75
N VAL A 361 21.69 -7.64 -11.49
CA VAL A 361 21.51 -7.53 -12.93
C VAL A 361 22.86 -7.35 -13.59
N LYS A 362 23.12 -8.13 -14.63
CA LYS A 362 24.28 -7.95 -15.50
C LYS A 362 23.80 -7.88 -16.94
N GLY A 363 24.33 -6.95 -17.71
CA GLY A 363 23.99 -6.83 -19.12
C GLY A 363 24.35 -5.47 -19.71
N PRO A 364 24.24 -5.34 -21.03
CA PRO A 364 24.61 -4.14 -21.78
C PRO A 364 23.73 -2.92 -21.50
N ALA A 365 22.60 -3.05 -20.79
CA ALA A 365 21.75 -1.92 -20.40
C ALA A 365 21.99 -1.41 -18.97
N VAL A 366 22.96 -1.99 -18.25
CA VAL A 366 23.39 -1.50 -16.95
C VAL A 366 24.26 -0.26 -17.13
N MET A 367 24.01 0.77 -16.31
CA MET A 367 24.73 2.05 -16.33
C MET A 367 26.24 1.89 -16.23
N LYS A 368 26.97 2.90 -16.68
CA LYS A 368 28.42 2.98 -16.52
C LYS A 368 28.83 3.14 -15.04
N GLY A 369 28.03 3.90 -14.29
CA GLY A 369 28.22 4.17 -12.88
C GLY A 369 27.56 5.49 -12.45
N TYR A 370 27.67 5.79 -11.17
CA TYR A 370 27.35 7.09 -10.60
C TYR A 370 28.49 8.09 -10.85
N LEU A 371 28.11 9.27 -11.33
CA LEU A 371 28.97 10.38 -11.66
C LEU A 371 29.77 10.85 -10.43
N GLU A 372 31.09 10.93 -10.59
CA GLU A 372 32.05 11.41 -9.58
C GLU A 372 31.86 10.81 -8.18
N ASN A 373 31.39 9.56 -8.10
CA ASN A 373 31.10 8.89 -6.81
C ASN A 373 31.71 7.48 -6.71
N PRO A 374 33.05 7.37 -6.50
CA PRO A 374 33.75 6.09 -6.41
C PRO A 374 33.18 5.15 -5.33
N GLU A 375 32.81 5.69 -4.16
CA GLU A 375 32.28 4.90 -3.05
C GLU A 375 30.91 4.29 -3.39
N ALA A 376 30.02 5.06 -4.02
CA ALA A 376 28.74 4.53 -4.48
C ALA A 376 28.93 3.47 -5.57
N ASN A 377 29.89 3.66 -6.47
CA ASN A 377 30.19 2.70 -7.54
C ASN A 377 30.75 1.39 -6.99
N GLU A 378 31.70 1.43 -6.06
CA GLU A 378 32.23 0.23 -5.44
C GLU A 378 31.13 -0.58 -4.72
N LYS A 379 30.18 0.10 -4.07
CA LYS A 379 29.04 -0.53 -3.39
C LYS A 379 27.96 -1.04 -4.36
N ALA A 380 27.79 -0.41 -5.51
CA ALA A 380 26.74 -0.73 -6.47
C ALA A 380 27.03 -1.97 -7.32
N PHE A 381 28.30 -2.38 -7.43
CA PHE A 381 28.71 -3.47 -8.31
C PHE A 381 29.44 -4.59 -7.54
N LYS A 382 29.05 -5.84 -7.81
CA LYS A 382 29.70 -7.03 -7.24
C LYS A 382 29.81 -8.11 -8.31
N ASN A 383 31.02 -8.59 -8.57
CA ASN A 383 31.30 -9.64 -9.56
C ASN A 383 30.71 -9.37 -10.95
N GLY A 384 30.71 -8.10 -11.38
CA GLY A 384 30.15 -7.65 -12.65
C GLY A 384 28.61 -7.60 -12.70
N TYR A 385 27.92 -7.83 -11.59
CA TYR A 385 26.50 -7.53 -11.45
C TYR A 385 26.32 -6.18 -10.75
N PHE A 386 25.34 -5.43 -11.22
CA PHE A 386 24.77 -4.30 -10.50
C PHE A 386 23.79 -4.82 -9.43
N LEU A 387 23.99 -4.36 -8.19
CA LEU A 387 23.17 -4.66 -7.04
C LEU A 387 22.04 -3.64 -6.96
N THR A 388 20.80 -4.11 -7.10
CA THR A 388 19.65 -3.21 -7.26
C THR A 388 19.22 -2.52 -5.97
N GLY A 389 19.65 -3.01 -4.81
CA GLY A 389 19.11 -2.62 -3.51
C GLY A 389 17.68 -3.13 -3.26
N ASP A 390 17.16 -4.01 -4.11
CA ASP A 390 15.83 -4.60 -4.01
C ASP A 390 15.93 -6.09 -3.65
N LEU A 391 15.11 -6.52 -2.69
CA LEU A 391 14.98 -7.91 -2.28
C LEU A 391 13.93 -8.62 -3.15
N GLY A 392 14.21 -9.84 -3.57
CA GLY A 392 13.29 -10.65 -4.35
C GLY A 392 13.64 -12.12 -4.34
N PHE A 393 12.87 -12.89 -5.11
CA PHE A 393 13.08 -14.31 -5.37
C PHE A 393 12.56 -14.65 -6.78
N TYR A 394 12.73 -15.89 -7.22
CA TYR A 394 12.13 -16.38 -8.46
C TYR A 394 11.36 -17.68 -8.24
N LYS A 395 10.40 -17.96 -9.13
CA LYS A 395 9.70 -19.25 -9.28
C LYS A 395 9.77 -19.70 -10.74
N THR A 396 9.71 -21.00 -10.98
CA THR A 396 9.59 -21.59 -12.30
C THR A 396 8.12 -21.92 -12.56
N ILE A 397 7.49 -21.19 -13.47
CA ILE A 397 6.07 -21.37 -13.84
C ILE A 397 6.05 -21.72 -15.33
N ALA A 398 5.37 -22.82 -15.69
CA ALA A 398 5.31 -23.32 -17.06
C ALA A 398 6.67 -23.39 -17.79
N GLY A 399 7.73 -23.80 -17.07
CA GLY A 399 9.08 -23.96 -17.61
C GLY A 399 9.88 -22.66 -17.77
N ALA A 400 9.34 -21.50 -17.37
CA ALA A 400 10.03 -20.22 -17.41
C ALA A 400 10.26 -19.65 -16.00
N ARG A 401 11.39 -18.96 -15.80
CA ARG A 401 11.70 -18.27 -14.54
C ARG A 401 11.02 -16.91 -14.48
N TYR A 402 10.15 -16.74 -13.50
CA TYR A 402 9.48 -15.48 -13.17
C TYR A 402 10.01 -14.94 -11.86
N PHE A 403 10.24 -13.65 -11.80
CA PHE A 403 10.79 -12.96 -10.64
C PHE A 403 9.70 -12.25 -9.84
N PHE A 404 9.93 -12.11 -8.54
CA PHE A 404 9.00 -11.52 -7.59
C PHE A 404 9.75 -10.54 -6.69
N LEU A 405 9.17 -9.35 -6.52
CA LEU A 405 9.75 -8.28 -5.73
C LEU A 405 9.17 -8.31 -4.31
N LYS A 406 10.04 -8.31 -3.29
CA LYS A 406 9.65 -8.15 -1.89
C LYS A 406 9.69 -6.69 -1.45
N GLY A 407 10.59 -5.89 -2.03
CA GLY A 407 10.71 -4.46 -1.77
C GLY A 407 12.16 -4.01 -1.66
N ARG A 408 12.37 -2.73 -1.37
CA ARG A 408 13.71 -2.17 -1.13
C ARG A 408 14.28 -2.76 0.14
N ILE A 409 15.54 -3.20 0.13
CA ILE A 409 16.20 -3.81 1.30
C ILE A 409 16.10 -2.91 2.54
N LYS A 410 16.21 -1.59 2.37
CA LYS A 410 16.10 -0.59 3.45
C LYS A 410 14.67 -0.36 3.96
N GLU A 411 13.66 -0.82 3.23
CA GLU A 411 12.24 -0.68 3.58
C GLU A 411 11.63 -2.00 4.05
N ILE A 412 12.33 -3.13 3.92
CA ILE A 412 11.90 -4.43 4.45
C ILE A 412 11.77 -4.34 5.97
N ILE A 413 10.65 -4.82 6.50
CA ILE A 413 10.42 -4.91 7.93
C ILE A 413 11.02 -6.21 8.42
N ILE A 414 11.96 -6.15 9.36
CA ILE A 414 12.62 -7.32 9.94
C ILE A 414 12.03 -7.57 11.32
N LYS A 415 10.94 -8.33 11.37
CA LYS A 415 10.26 -8.69 12.62
C LYS A 415 10.74 -10.05 13.09
N GLY A 416 11.46 -10.10 14.21
CA GLY A 416 11.91 -11.37 14.81
C GLY A 416 12.82 -12.20 13.89
N GLY A 417 13.57 -11.54 12.99
CA GLY A 417 14.43 -12.20 12.01
C GLY A 417 13.74 -12.62 10.71
N VAL A 418 12.44 -12.33 10.55
CA VAL A 418 11.67 -12.62 9.32
C VAL A 418 11.50 -11.34 8.51
N ASN A 419 11.77 -11.42 7.20
CA ASN A 419 11.57 -10.32 6.27
C ASN A 419 10.10 -10.23 5.85
N LEU A 420 9.46 -9.12 6.20
CA LEU A 420 8.09 -8.81 5.81
C LEU A 420 8.09 -7.70 4.76
N SER A 421 7.36 -7.96 3.66
CA SER A 421 7.20 -7.01 2.57
C SER A 421 6.07 -6.02 2.91
N PRO A 422 6.34 -4.70 2.96
CA PRO A 422 5.29 -3.70 3.13
C PRO A 422 4.19 -3.82 2.08
N ALA A 423 4.56 -3.95 0.80
CA ALA A 423 3.60 -4.01 -0.32
C ALA A 423 2.67 -5.23 -0.24
N ALA A 424 3.18 -6.38 0.22
CA ALA A 424 2.34 -7.57 0.43
C ALA A 424 1.29 -7.35 1.53
N ILE A 425 1.70 -6.70 2.64
CA ILE A 425 0.81 -6.36 3.75
C ILE A 425 -0.21 -5.29 3.30
N GLU A 426 0.23 -4.27 2.57
CA GLU A 426 -0.63 -3.22 1.97
C GLU A 426 -1.72 -3.85 1.08
N SER A 427 -1.35 -4.80 0.21
CA SER A 427 -2.31 -5.51 -0.64
C SER A 427 -3.32 -6.31 0.17
N ARG A 428 -2.89 -7.03 1.21
CA ARG A 428 -3.80 -7.80 2.08
C ARG A 428 -4.76 -6.90 2.86
N LEU A 429 -4.28 -5.75 3.34
CA LEU A 429 -5.12 -4.75 4.00
C LEU A 429 -6.22 -4.22 3.06
N LYS A 430 -5.85 -3.87 1.82
CA LYS A 430 -6.82 -3.43 0.79
C LYS A 430 -7.83 -4.51 0.41
N THR A 431 -7.43 -5.78 0.38
CA THR A 431 -8.37 -6.89 0.15
C THR A 431 -9.34 -7.07 1.32
N MET A 432 -8.85 -6.95 2.56
CA MET A 432 -9.64 -7.15 3.78
C MET A 432 -10.61 -5.99 4.08
N CYS A 433 -10.27 -4.76 3.69
CA CYS A 433 -11.06 -3.56 3.94
C CYS A 433 -11.08 -2.66 2.71
N GLN A 434 -12.22 -2.66 2.01
CA GLN A 434 -12.43 -1.90 0.77
C GLN A 434 -12.51 -0.38 1.00
N ASP A 435 -12.75 0.04 2.25
CA ASP A 435 -12.86 1.44 2.64
C ASP A 435 -11.49 2.14 2.73
N ILE A 436 -10.41 1.36 2.68
CA ILE A 436 -9.04 1.86 2.60
C ILE A 436 -8.80 2.43 1.20
N GLU A 437 -8.62 3.74 1.13
CA GLU A 437 -8.22 4.45 -0.08
C GLU A 437 -6.75 4.14 -0.39
N GLN A 438 -5.89 4.44 0.59
CA GLN A 438 -4.45 4.24 0.53
C GLN A 438 -3.94 3.66 1.84
N VAL A 439 -2.88 2.87 1.77
CA VAL A 439 -2.24 2.30 2.95
C VAL A 439 -0.74 2.20 2.74
N TYR A 440 0.01 2.55 3.78
CA TYR A 440 1.46 2.58 3.77
C TYR A 440 1.99 1.83 4.98
N VAL A 441 2.62 0.69 4.73
CA VAL A 441 3.15 -0.19 5.77
C VAL A 441 4.61 0.12 6.04
N MET A 442 4.99 0.10 7.31
CA MET A 442 6.34 0.42 7.76
C MET A 442 6.72 -0.31 9.05
N GLY A 443 8.03 -0.54 9.22
CA GLY A 443 8.59 -1.10 10.44
C GLY A 443 8.78 -0.01 11.50
N MET A 444 8.32 -0.28 12.71
CA MET A 444 8.53 0.54 13.90
C MET A 444 9.42 -0.19 14.89
N PRO A 445 10.31 0.49 15.63
CA PRO A 445 11.15 -0.15 16.64
C PRO A 445 10.31 -0.92 17.67
N ASP A 446 10.70 -2.17 17.94
CA ASP A 446 10.09 -3.02 18.96
C ASP A 446 11.17 -3.70 19.80
N ALA A 447 11.06 -3.61 21.12
CA ALA A 447 12.08 -4.09 22.04
C ALA A 447 12.31 -5.61 21.99
N ARG A 448 11.33 -6.39 21.51
CA ARG A 448 11.40 -7.85 21.46
C ARG A 448 11.77 -8.34 20.06
N TYR A 449 11.12 -7.81 19.04
CA TYR A 449 11.25 -8.29 17.67
C TYR A 449 12.26 -7.50 16.83
N GLY A 450 12.83 -6.42 17.39
CA GLY A 450 13.63 -5.45 16.66
C GLY A 450 12.72 -4.45 15.95
N GLU A 451 11.84 -4.96 15.07
CA GLU A 451 10.77 -4.19 14.46
C GLU A 451 9.40 -4.85 14.62
N GLU A 452 8.37 -4.02 14.56
CA GLU A 452 6.96 -4.41 14.51
C GLU A 452 6.24 -3.68 13.38
N VAL A 453 5.20 -4.31 12.83
CA VAL A 453 4.45 -3.79 11.69
C VAL A 453 3.51 -2.67 12.13
N ALA A 454 3.62 -1.53 11.46
CA ALA A 454 2.69 -0.42 11.56
C ALA A 454 2.12 -0.07 10.17
N ALA A 455 0.89 0.45 10.13
CA ALA A 455 0.28 0.92 8.89
C ALA A 455 -0.34 2.32 9.06
N ALA A 456 0.00 3.23 8.15
CA ALA A 456 -0.70 4.50 7.99
C ALA A 456 -1.81 4.31 6.94
N VAL A 457 -3.04 4.68 7.27
CA VAL A 457 -4.23 4.37 6.49
C VAL A 457 -4.96 5.66 6.12
N CYS A 458 -5.28 5.83 4.84
CA CYS A 458 -6.20 6.83 4.33
C CYS A 458 -7.52 6.11 4.04
N PHE A 459 -8.63 6.59 4.58
CA PHE A 459 -9.95 6.05 4.30
C PHE A 459 -10.70 6.91 3.29
N ASN A 460 -11.65 6.30 2.58
CA ASN A 460 -12.53 7.00 1.66
C ASN A 460 -13.33 8.11 2.40
N LYS A 461 -13.32 9.34 1.87
CA LYS A 461 -13.97 10.54 2.48
C LYS A 461 -15.49 10.46 2.70
N GLN A 462 -16.16 9.38 2.31
CA GLN A 462 -17.62 9.25 2.40
C GLN A 462 -18.11 8.74 3.76
N GLU A 463 -17.21 8.31 4.65
CA GLU A 463 -17.60 7.74 5.96
C GLU A 463 -16.82 8.38 7.12
N ASN A 464 -17.21 8.02 8.34
CA ASN A 464 -16.56 8.47 9.57
C ASN A 464 -15.22 7.71 9.77
N PRO A 465 -14.05 8.38 9.72
CA PRO A 465 -12.74 7.72 9.82
C PRO A 465 -12.54 6.93 11.12
N SER A 466 -13.09 7.41 12.24
CA SER A 466 -13.00 6.72 13.53
C SER A 466 -13.74 5.38 13.52
N ARG A 467 -14.89 5.33 12.83
CA ARG A 467 -15.66 4.08 12.65
C ARG A 467 -14.91 3.09 11.75
N GLN A 468 -14.36 3.58 10.64
CA GLN A 468 -13.58 2.75 9.71
C GLN A 468 -12.32 2.20 10.37
N LEU A 469 -11.62 3.03 11.16
CA LEU A 469 -10.48 2.60 11.96
C LEU A 469 -10.86 1.50 12.93
N ALA A 470 -11.97 1.65 13.66
CA ALA A 470 -12.41 0.63 14.60
C ALA A 470 -12.83 -0.68 13.92
N LEU A 471 -13.52 -0.60 12.78
CA LEU A 471 -13.84 -1.78 11.95
C LEU A 471 -12.56 -2.47 11.47
N LEU A 472 -11.56 -1.72 11.04
CA LEU A 472 -10.25 -2.24 10.64
C LEU A 472 -9.53 -2.93 11.82
N LYS A 473 -9.48 -2.28 12.99
CA LYS A 473 -8.92 -2.86 14.23
C LYS A 473 -9.62 -4.17 14.59
N TYR A 474 -10.94 -4.20 14.52
CA TYR A 474 -11.73 -5.41 14.75
C TYR A 474 -11.41 -6.52 13.74
N LYS A 475 -11.45 -6.23 12.44
CA LYS A 475 -11.10 -7.22 11.39
C LYS A 475 -9.69 -7.78 11.58
N LEU A 476 -8.72 -6.93 11.96
CA LEU A 476 -7.35 -7.35 12.26
C LEU A 476 -7.23 -8.18 13.54
N SER A 477 -8.17 -8.09 14.46
CA SER A 477 -8.21 -8.92 15.67
C SER A 477 -8.78 -10.33 15.42
N LEU A 478 -9.62 -10.49 14.38
CA LEU A 478 -10.27 -11.77 14.06
C LEU A 478 -9.29 -12.78 13.42
N PRO A 479 -9.41 -14.09 13.68
CA PRO A 479 -8.61 -15.10 12.97
C PRO A 479 -8.82 -15.02 11.45
N SER A 480 -7.72 -15.14 10.70
CA SER A 480 -7.76 -15.20 9.22
C SER A 480 -6.68 -16.17 8.75
N LYS A 481 -7.06 -17.06 7.83
CA LYS A 481 -6.15 -18.00 7.17
C LYS A 481 -5.25 -17.30 6.14
N GLU A 482 -5.73 -16.21 5.56
CA GLU A 482 -5.07 -15.48 4.47
C GLU A 482 -4.16 -14.36 4.96
N PHE A 483 -4.35 -13.90 6.20
CA PHE A 483 -3.53 -12.87 6.83
C PHE A 483 -2.99 -13.35 8.18
N PRO A 484 -1.79 -13.99 8.21
CA PRO A 484 -1.19 -14.52 9.43
C PRO A 484 -0.98 -13.42 10.49
N LEU A 485 -1.28 -13.74 11.75
CA LEU A 485 -1.14 -12.79 12.88
C LEU A 485 0.24 -12.14 12.96
N PHE A 486 1.30 -12.88 12.62
CA PHE A 486 2.67 -12.38 12.66
C PHE A 486 2.92 -11.22 11.67
N GLU A 487 2.18 -11.17 10.56
CA GLU A 487 2.34 -10.16 9.51
C GLU A 487 1.38 -8.97 9.66
N ARG A 488 0.40 -9.07 10.57
CA ARG A 488 -0.60 -8.01 10.75
C ARG A 488 0.01 -6.79 11.40
N PRO A 489 -0.43 -5.58 11.01
CA PRO A 489 -0.10 -4.37 11.76
C PRO A 489 -0.52 -4.53 13.21
N LYS A 490 0.41 -4.26 14.13
CA LYS A 490 0.10 -4.07 15.56
C LYS A 490 -0.36 -2.64 15.83
N TYR A 491 0.05 -1.72 14.97
CA TYR A 491 -0.13 -0.28 15.10
C TYR A 491 -0.78 0.32 13.85
N LEU A 492 -1.75 1.20 14.04
CA LEU A 492 -2.43 1.92 12.96
C LEU A 492 -2.41 3.42 13.22
N ALA A 493 -2.22 4.22 12.17
CA ALA A 493 -2.42 5.66 12.19
C ALA A 493 -3.36 6.05 11.04
N VAL A 494 -4.23 7.03 11.27
CA VAL A 494 -5.06 7.62 10.21
C VAL A 494 -4.34 8.86 9.69
N ILE A 495 -4.21 8.98 8.37
CA ILE A 495 -3.59 10.13 7.71
C ILE A 495 -4.44 10.56 6.51
N GLU A 496 -4.55 11.87 6.30
CA GLU A 496 -5.20 12.42 5.12
C GLU A 496 -4.33 12.22 3.87
N ALA A 497 -4.96 11.92 2.73
CA ALA A 497 -4.23 11.58 1.50
C ALA A 497 -3.30 12.70 1.00
N ASP A 498 -3.62 13.97 1.27
CA ASP A 498 -2.81 15.13 0.89
C ASP A 498 -1.59 15.37 1.79
N GLN A 499 -1.53 14.72 2.96
CA GLN A 499 -0.40 14.76 3.88
C GLN A 499 0.66 13.68 3.59
N VAL A 500 0.37 12.76 2.68
CA VAL A 500 1.30 11.68 2.32
C VAL A 500 2.45 12.23 1.46
N PRO A 501 3.72 12.07 1.89
CA PRO A 501 4.86 12.56 1.12
C PRO A 501 5.10 11.67 -0.11
N MET A 502 5.04 12.25 -1.31
CA MET A 502 5.14 11.54 -2.60
C MET A 502 6.28 12.08 -3.49
N THR A 503 6.94 11.20 -4.25
CA THR A 503 7.96 11.54 -5.27
C THR A 503 7.32 12.15 -6.54
N PRO A 504 8.13 12.72 -7.47
CA PRO A 504 7.71 13.15 -8.82
C PRO A 504 6.78 12.18 -9.53
N THR A 505 7.10 10.91 -9.42
CA THR A 505 6.41 9.80 -10.07
C THR A 505 5.25 9.25 -9.24
N GLY A 506 4.85 9.91 -8.16
CA GLY A 506 3.75 9.46 -7.28
C GLY A 506 4.10 8.30 -6.34
N LYS A 507 5.38 8.02 -6.09
CA LYS A 507 5.81 6.97 -5.14
C LYS A 507 5.84 7.55 -3.72
N VAL A 508 5.33 6.82 -2.72
CA VAL A 508 5.45 7.23 -1.31
C VAL A 508 6.90 7.30 -0.84
N GLN A 509 7.22 8.32 -0.06
CA GLN A 509 8.49 8.45 0.67
C GLN A 509 8.33 7.92 2.09
N ARG A 510 8.41 6.59 2.28
CA ARG A 510 8.16 5.93 3.58
C ARG A 510 9.03 6.47 4.72
N SER A 511 10.28 6.84 4.43
CA SER A 511 11.18 7.47 5.42
C SER A 511 10.68 8.85 5.87
N ALA A 512 10.20 9.68 4.95
CA ALA A 512 9.60 10.97 5.29
C ALA A 512 8.27 10.78 6.04
N LEU A 513 7.48 9.78 5.65
CA LEU A 513 6.23 9.44 6.34
C LEU A 513 6.47 9.04 7.80
N LYS A 514 7.52 8.26 8.10
CA LYS A 514 7.93 7.95 9.48
C LYS A 514 8.28 9.19 10.32
N ASN A 515 8.74 10.27 9.69
CA ASN A 515 9.05 11.52 10.39
C ASN A 515 7.79 12.36 10.69
N ILE A 516 6.79 12.30 9.81
CA ILE A 516 5.51 13.03 9.98
C ILE A 516 4.59 12.29 10.96
N LEU A 517 4.65 10.95 10.99
CA LEU A 517 3.93 10.10 11.92
C LEU A 517 4.90 9.55 12.98
N PRO A 518 5.20 10.30 14.05
CA PRO A 518 5.99 9.78 15.17
C PRO A 518 5.25 8.63 15.86
N SER A 519 5.95 7.85 16.68
CA SER A 519 5.37 6.67 17.36
C SER A 519 4.06 6.96 18.12
N GLY A 520 3.87 8.17 18.64
CA GLY A 520 2.65 8.57 19.35
C GLY A 520 1.43 8.82 18.46
N ALA A 521 1.59 8.92 17.14
CA ALA A 521 0.49 9.04 16.18
C ALA A 521 -0.17 7.69 15.88
N PHE A 522 0.45 6.58 16.31
CA PHE A 522 -0.06 5.24 16.08
C PHE A 522 -0.81 4.71 17.29
N GLU A 523 -2.01 4.18 17.05
CA GLU A 523 -2.78 3.43 18.02
C GLU A 523 -2.50 1.93 17.90
N GLN A 524 -2.47 1.24 19.04
CA GLN A 524 -2.39 -0.22 19.06
C GLN A 524 -3.73 -0.82 18.61
N VAL A 525 -3.68 -1.80 17.72
CA VAL A 525 -4.86 -2.48 17.16
C VAL A 525 -5.74 -3.10 18.23
N SER A 526 -5.13 -3.71 19.26
CA SER A 526 -5.88 -4.33 20.35
C SER A 526 -6.48 -3.34 21.34
N LEU A 527 -6.08 -2.06 21.35
CA LEU A 527 -6.58 -1.08 22.31
C LEU A 527 -8.01 -0.65 21.98
N VAL A 528 -8.92 -0.80 22.94
CA VAL A 528 -10.33 -0.39 22.85
C VAL A 528 -10.53 1.00 23.45
N ALA A 529 -10.00 1.21 24.65
CA ALA A 529 -10.08 2.45 25.42
C ALA A 529 -8.98 2.50 26.48
N GLN A 530 -8.72 3.68 27.02
CA GLN A 530 -7.83 3.87 28.16
C GLN A 530 -8.28 5.06 29.00
N ASN A 531 -8.19 4.93 30.31
CA ASN A 531 -8.38 6.03 31.25
C ASN A 531 -7.29 6.01 32.34
N SER A 532 -7.46 6.80 33.40
CA SER A 532 -6.49 6.89 34.50
C SER A 532 -6.39 5.63 35.35
N ALA A 533 -7.38 4.74 35.31
CA ALA A 533 -7.44 3.51 36.11
C ALA A 533 -7.00 2.28 35.31
N PHE A 534 -7.51 2.13 34.08
CA PHE A 534 -7.32 0.93 33.28
C PHE A 534 -7.08 1.24 31.79
N ALA A 535 -6.36 0.33 31.13
CA ALA A 535 -6.34 0.18 29.69
C ALA A 535 -7.15 -1.07 29.29
N PHE A 536 -7.97 -0.95 28.25
CA PHE A 536 -8.87 -2.00 27.79
C PHE A 536 -8.37 -2.56 26.46
N PHE A 537 -8.09 -3.86 26.42
CA PHE A 537 -7.55 -4.52 25.23
C PHE A 537 -8.40 -5.68 24.78
N VAL A 538 -8.56 -5.86 23.46
CA VAL A 538 -8.99 -7.14 22.89
C VAL A 538 -7.87 -8.14 23.10
N LEU A 539 -8.14 -9.20 23.86
CA LEU A 539 -7.20 -10.26 24.17
C LEU A 539 -7.03 -11.17 22.95
N SER A 540 -5.77 -11.53 22.66
CA SER A 540 -5.42 -12.56 21.68
C SER A 540 -4.93 -13.82 22.38
N ALA A 541 -5.18 -14.99 21.79
CA ALA A 541 -4.66 -16.25 22.28
C ALA A 541 -3.12 -16.32 22.27
N ASP A 542 -2.45 -15.46 21.49
CA ASP A 542 -0.99 -15.36 21.43
C ASP A 542 -0.42 -14.29 22.39
N ASP A 543 -1.28 -13.62 23.18
CA ASP A 543 -0.85 -12.64 24.18
C ASP A 543 -0.23 -13.34 25.40
N LYS A 544 1.09 -13.53 25.32
CA LYS A 544 1.87 -14.16 26.39
C LYS A 544 1.90 -13.37 27.71
N ARG A 545 1.49 -12.10 27.73
CA ARG A 545 1.51 -11.26 28.95
C ARG A 545 0.24 -11.47 29.77
N HIS A 546 -0.91 -11.37 29.11
CA HIS A 546 -2.20 -11.30 29.80
C HIS A 546 -3.00 -12.60 29.75
N PHE A 547 -2.77 -13.48 28.78
CA PHE A 547 -3.64 -14.64 28.54
C PHE A 547 -3.77 -15.56 29.76
N LYS A 548 -2.66 -15.86 30.45
CA LYS A 548 -2.67 -16.72 31.63
C LYS A 548 -3.42 -16.09 32.81
N GLN A 549 -3.17 -14.80 33.08
CA GLN A 549 -3.88 -14.07 34.14
C GLN A 549 -5.39 -13.99 33.84
N ALA A 550 -5.77 -13.79 32.57
CA ALA A 550 -7.15 -13.78 32.14
C ALA A 550 -7.83 -15.16 32.32
N LEU A 551 -7.13 -16.26 32.02
CA LEU A 551 -7.63 -17.62 32.27
C LEU A 551 -7.83 -17.88 33.77
N GLU A 552 -6.85 -17.52 34.59
CA GLU A 552 -6.93 -17.68 36.05
C GLU A 552 -8.12 -16.89 36.62
N LEU A 553 -8.30 -15.64 36.18
CA LEU A 553 -9.43 -14.80 36.57
C LEU A 553 -10.77 -15.36 36.07
N PHE A 554 -10.84 -15.83 34.82
CA PHE A 554 -12.04 -16.45 34.27
C PHE A 554 -12.46 -17.65 35.12
N ASN A 555 -11.52 -18.56 35.39
CA ASN A 555 -11.76 -19.75 36.19
C ASN A 555 -12.14 -19.43 37.63
N PHE A 556 -11.54 -18.40 38.23
CA PHE A 556 -11.91 -17.91 39.56
C PHE A 556 -13.37 -17.44 39.61
N CYS A 557 -13.79 -16.58 38.68
CA CYS A 557 -15.16 -16.06 38.66
C CYS A 557 -16.24 -17.12 38.38
N TRP A 558 -15.89 -18.18 37.65
CA TRP A 558 -16.83 -19.20 37.20
C TRP A 558 -16.83 -20.50 38.01
N GLN A 559 -16.02 -20.62 39.08
CA GLN A 559 -16.02 -21.81 39.95
C GLN A 559 -17.44 -22.26 40.33
N PRO A 560 -17.74 -23.58 40.28
CA PRO A 560 -16.84 -24.69 39.93
C PRO A 560 -16.67 -24.94 38.41
N LEU A 561 -17.29 -24.13 37.55
CA LEU A 561 -17.28 -24.28 36.09
C LEU A 561 -16.00 -23.71 35.47
N THR A 562 -14.91 -24.48 35.60
CA THR A 562 -13.61 -24.11 35.02
C THR A 562 -13.39 -24.69 33.63
N ILE A 563 -12.47 -24.06 32.89
CA ILE A 563 -11.99 -24.53 31.59
C ILE A 563 -10.45 -24.61 31.60
N ASP A 564 -9.94 -25.53 30.79
CA ASP A 564 -8.50 -25.60 30.54
C ASP A 564 -8.03 -24.53 29.55
N GLU A 565 -6.70 -24.45 29.38
CA GLU A 565 -6.05 -23.50 28.51
C GLU A 565 -6.46 -23.66 27.04
N GLN A 566 -6.67 -24.89 26.57
CA GLN A 566 -7.04 -25.17 25.18
C GLN A 566 -8.45 -24.66 24.87
N LYS A 567 -9.41 -24.89 25.77
CA LYS A 567 -10.77 -24.37 25.66
C LYS A 567 -10.80 -22.85 25.74
N PHE A 568 -10.02 -22.24 26.63
CA PHE A 568 -9.96 -20.77 26.70
C PHE A 568 -9.27 -20.15 25.48
N ALA A 569 -8.26 -20.81 24.92
CA ALA A 569 -7.66 -20.38 23.65
C ALA A 569 -8.69 -20.43 22.52
N ALA A 570 -9.55 -21.45 22.47
CA ALA A 570 -10.67 -21.48 21.53
C ALA A 570 -11.67 -20.35 21.80
N HIS A 571 -12.04 -20.12 23.07
CA HIS A 571 -12.92 -19.03 23.51
C HIS A 571 -12.44 -17.65 23.00
N VAL A 572 -11.16 -17.35 23.21
CA VAL A 572 -10.54 -16.09 22.78
C VAL A 572 -10.43 -16.00 21.26
N ARG A 573 -10.18 -17.11 20.54
CA ARG A 573 -10.04 -17.10 19.08
C ARG A 573 -11.36 -16.88 18.35
N ASN A 574 -12.45 -17.51 18.80
CA ASN A 574 -13.68 -17.47 18.00
C ASN A 574 -14.60 -16.29 18.38
N GLY A 575 -14.51 -15.76 19.60
CA GLY A 575 -15.28 -14.60 20.04
C GLY A 575 -14.44 -13.35 20.25
N THR A 576 -14.96 -12.40 21.01
CA THR A 576 -14.21 -11.23 21.47
C THR A 576 -14.13 -11.21 22.98
N VAL A 577 -12.92 -11.10 23.52
CA VAL A 577 -12.66 -10.95 24.95
C VAL A 577 -11.93 -9.64 25.16
N ILE A 578 -12.54 -8.70 25.89
CA ILE A 578 -11.89 -7.46 26.31
C ILE A 578 -11.39 -7.66 27.74
N ILE A 579 -10.10 -7.40 27.97
CA ILE A 579 -9.48 -7.38 29.29
C ILE A 579 -9.30 -5.93 29.78
N ALA A 580 -9.38 -5.73 31.09
CA ALA A 580 -8.99 -4.49 31.76
C ALA A 580 -7.66 -4.73 32.46
N VAL A 581 -6.66 -3.91 32.13
CA VAL A 581 -5.30 -3.99 32.65
C VAL A 581 -4.99 -2.71 33.42
N ASP A 582 -4.45 -2.82 34.63
CA ASP A 582 -4.07 -1.66 35.44
C ASP A 582 -2.68 -1.12 35.08
N ALA A 583 -2.25 -0.06 35.77
CA ALA A 583 -0.93 0.54 35.56
C ALA A 583 0.25 -0.39 35.90
N ALA A 584 0.01 -1.51 36.60
CA ALA A 584 1.01 -2.52 36.93
C ALA A 584 1.03 -3.69 35.92
N ASP A 585 0.34 -3.55 34.78
CA ASP A 585 0.20 -4.59 33.75
C ASP A 585 -0.55 -5.85 34.24
N ALA A 586 -1.39 -5.72 35.28
CA ALA A 586 -2.16 -6.82 35.86
C ALA A 586 -3.60 -6.86 35.32
N VAL A 587 -4.07 -8.06 34.96
CA VAL A 587 -5.45 -8.26 34.49
C VAL A 587 -6.42 -8.17 35.67
N CYS A 588 -7.19 -7.09 35.73
CA CYS A 588 -8.16 -6.82 36.79
C CYS A 588 -9.58 -7.33 36.47
N GLY A 589 -9.85 -7.54 35.18
CA GLY A 589 -11.19 -7.89 34.71
C GLY A 589 -11.21 -8.34 33.26
N LEU A 590 -12.27 -9.04 32.87
CA LEU A 590 -12.55 -9.34 31.47
C LEU A 590 -14.05 -9.38 31.17
N VAL A 591 -14.40 -9.10 29.93
CA VAL A 591 -15.74 -9.34 29.36
C VAL A 591 -15.62 -10.12 28.07
N SER A 592 -16.40 -11.20 27.96
CA SER A 592 -16.50 -12.01 26.75
C SER A 592 -17.84 -11.77 26.08
N PHE A 593 -17.85 -11.63 24.76
CA PHE A 593 -19.08 -11.48 23.99
C PHE A 593 -19.00 -12.09 22.60
N VAL A 594 -20.17 -12.34 22.04
CA VAL A 594 -20.37 -12.71 20.63
C VAL A 594 -21.17 -11.64 19.93
N ARG A 595 -20.86 -11.41 18.66
CA ARG A 595 -21.76 -10.72 17.73
C ARG A 595 -22.75 -11.72 17.16
N THR A 596 -23.98 -11.28 16.94
CA THR A 596 -25.02 -12.15 16.38
C THR A 596 -26.08 -11.39 15.59
N LEU A 597 -26.64 -12.06 14.58
CA LEU A 597 -27.82 -11.60 13.83
C LEU A 597 -29.15 -12.04 14.47
N ARG A 598 -29.12 -12.95 15.45
CA ARG A 598 -30.32 -13.53 16.06
C ARG A 598 -31.27 -12.46 16.61
N THR A 599 -32.57 -12.69 16.47
CA THR A 599 -33.59 -11.80 17.04
C THR A 599 -33.69 -11.99 18.56
N GLN A 600 -34.34 -11.04 19.24
CA GLN A 600 -34.56 -11.16 20.68
C GLN A 600 -35.36 -12.43 21.03
N GLU A 601 -36.35 -12.78 20.20
CA GLU A 601 -37.19 -13.99 20.36
C GLU A 601 -36.39 -15.28 20.20
N GLN A 602 -35.33 -15.25 19.39
CA GLN A 602 -34.41 -16.38 19.25
C GLN A 602 -33.47 -16.46 20.46
N LEU A 603 -32.95 -15.32 20.93
CA LEU A 603 -32.03 -15.28 22.09
C LEU A 603 -32.67 -15.84 23.37
N VAL A 604 -33.96 -15.58 23.61
CA VAL A 604 -34.67 -16.11 24.79
C VAL A 604 -34.89 -17.63 24.76
N ARG A 605 -34.57 -18.31 23.65
CA ARG A 605 -34.71 -19.77 23.51
C ARG A 605 -33.38 -20.51 23.62
N LEU A 606 -32.26 -19.79 23.74
CA LEU A 606 -30.94 -20.40 23.75
C LEU A 606 -30.50 -20.77 25.15
N THR A 607 -29.90 -21.94 25.25
CA THR A 607 -29.00 -22.29 26.35
C THR A 607 -27.67 -21.57 26.20
N TYR A 608 -26.91 -21.50 27.29
CA TYR A 608 -25.56 -20.94 27.29
C TYR A 608 -24.64 -21.68 26.32
N ARG A 609 -24.77 -23.01 26.22
CA ARG A 609 -23.98 -23.83 25.29
C ARG A 609 -24.32 -23.55 23.84
N GLU A 610 -25.58 -23.32 23.50
CA GLU A 610 -25.97 -22.96 22.13
C GLU A 610 -25.53 -21.54 21.77
N LEU A 611 -25.65 -20.60 22.72
CA LEU A 611 -25.21 -19.22 22.53
C LEU A 611 -23.70 -19.10 22.41
N THR A 612 -22.92 -19.97 23.06
CA THR A 612 -21.45 -19.91 23.07
C THR A 612 -20.78 -21.02 22.26
N SER A 613 -21.53 -21.95 21.68
CA SER A 613 -21.01 -23.18 21.06
C SER A 613 -20.04 -23.92 21.99
N ASP A 614 -20.56 -24.38 23.13
CA ASP A 614 -19.80 -25.08 24.18
C ASP A 614 -18.59 -24.28 24.70
N LEU A 615 -18.83 -23.03 25.11
CA LEU A 615 -17.82 -22.10 25.66
C LEU A 615 -16.75 -21.65 24.67
N SER A 616 -16.76 -22.09 23.42
CA SER A 616 -15.72 -21.76 22.45
C SER A 616 -15.95 -20.42 21.74
N LEU A 617 -17.13 -19.82 21.90
CA LEU A 617 -17.63 -18.64 21.19
C LEU A 617 -17.71 -18.79 19.66
N GLN A 618 -17.77 -20.02 19.12
CA GLN A 618 -17.87 -20.25 17.66
C GLN A 618 -19.15 -19.72 17.02
N SER A 619 -20.17 -19.42 17.81
CA SER A 619 -21.41 -18.76 17.42
C SER A 619 -21.25 -17.27 17.10
N ASN A 620 -20.05 -16.70 17.26
CA ASN A 620 -19.76 -15.32 16.89
C ASN A 620 -19.90 -15.11 15.39
N GLU A 621 -20.80 -14.21 15.01
CA GLU A 621 -21.08 -13.82 13.63
C GLU A 621 -20.45 -12.44 13.39
N PRO A 622 -19.32 -12.31 12.64
CA PRO A 622 -18.61 -11.04 12.46
C PRO A 622 -19.48 -9.90 11.91
N GLU A 623 -20.53 -10.22 11.16
CA GLU A 623 -21.48 -9.25 10.58
C GLU A 623 -22.70 -8.99 11.49
N GLY A 624 -22.74 -9.57 12.70
CA GLY A 624 -23.87 -9.46 13.62
C GLY A 624 -24.16 -8.02 14.06
N ASP A 625 -25.43 -7.64 14.07
CA ASP A 625 -25.94 -6.31 14.42
C ASP A 625 -26.22 -6.13 15.93
N LYS A 626 -25.89 -7.15 16.73
CA LYS A 626 -26.05 -7.18 18.19
C LYS A 626 -24.81 -7.75 18.83
N ILE A 627 -24.46 -7.25 20.01
CA ILE A 627 -23.48 -7.88 20.91
C ILE A 627 -24.23 -8.54 22.06
N VAL A 628 -23.84 -9.76 22.42
CA VAL A 628 -24.32 -10.46 23.62
C VAL A 628 -23.13 -10.75 24.52
N CYS A 629 -23.03 -10.03 25.63
CA CYS A 629 -22.05 -10.27 26.69
C CYS A 629 -22.42 -11.56 27.44
N VAL A 630 -21.52 -12.53 27.45
CA VAL A 630 -21.76 -13.88 28.01
C VAL A 630 -20.90 -14.17 29.25
N SER A 631 -19.97 -13.27 29.58
CA SER A 631 -19.16 -13.35 30.78
C SER A 631 -18.66 -11.96 31.14
N VAL A 632 -18.82 -11.54 32.40
CA VAL A 632 -18.18 -10.37 32.98
C VAL A 632 -17.50 -10.82 34.26
N CYS A 633 -16.19 -10.72 34.31
CA CYS A 633 -15.34 -11.19 35.40
C CYS A 633 -14.52 -10.02 35.94
N SER A 634 -14.37 -9.94 37.26
CA SER A 634 -13.48 -8.99 37.92
C SER A 634 -12.85 -9.61 39.15
N ASN A 635 -11.65 -9.15 39.49
CA ASN A 635 -10.91 -9.60 40.67
C ASN A 635 -11.58 -9.24 42.02
N THR A 636 -12.66 -8.46 41.98
CA THR A 636 -13.53 -8.15 43.12
C THR A 636 -14.64 -9.16 43.35
N ALA A 637 -14.76 -10.20 42.52
CA ALA A 637 -15.73 -11.28 42.70
C ALA A 637 -15.45 -12.06 44.00
N GLN A 638 -16.51 -12.46 44.71
CA GLN A 638 -16.40 -13.26 45.94
C GLN A 638 -16.68 -14.74 45.65
N GLU A 639 -15.88 -15.62 46.24
CA GLU A 639 -16.14 -17.06 46.20
C GLU A 639 -17.42 -17.41 46.98
N GLN A 640 -18.25 -18.27 46.39
CA GLN A 640 -19.46 -18.79 47.02
C GLN A 640 -19.41 -20.33 47.04
N PRO A 641 -18.88 -20.95 48.11
CA PRO A 641 -18.73 -22.40 48.14
C PRO A 641 -20.09 -23.12 48.17
N LEU A 642 -20.18 -24.20 47.39
CA LEU A 642 -21.30 -25.14 47.41
C LEU A 642 -21.18 -26.10 48.60
N ARG A 643 -22.31 -26.44 49.23
CA ARG A 643 -22.38 -27.56 50.17
C ARG A 643 -22.61 -28.83 49.37
N LYS A 644 -21.61 -29.73 49.33
CA LYS A 644 -21.63 -30.95 48.49
C LYS A 644 -22.51 -32.07 49.06
N ASP A 645 -22.99 -31.89 50.28
CA ASP A 645 -23.70 -32.86 51.12
C ASP A 645 -25.23 -32.67 51.12
N ILE A 646 -25.77 -31.70 50.37
CA ILE A 646 -27.20 -31.35 50.37
C ILE A 646 -27.74 -31.25 48.95
N THR A 647 -28.93 -31.80 48.71
CA THR A 647 -29.66 -31.66 47.43
C THR A 647 -29.94 -30.19 47.14
N PRO A 648 -29.52 -29.65 45.98
CA PRO A 648 -29.78 -28.26 45.63
C PRO A 648 -31.28 -27.93 45.57
N PRO A 649 -31.69 -26.71 45.96
CA PRO A 649 -33.07 -26.27 45.84
C PRO A 649 -33.50 -26.20 44.36
N SER A 650 -34.78 -26.48 44.09
CA SER A 650 -35.36 -26.39 42.74
C SER A 650 -36.53 -25.39 42.73
N PRO A 651 -36.24 -24.07 42.83
CA PRO A 651 -37.27 -23.04 42.85
C PRO A 651 -38.07 -23.02 41.54
N SER A 652 -39.33 -22.61 41.62
CA SER A 652 -40.12 -22.33 40.42
C SER A 652 -39.60 -21.05 39.73
N ARG A 653 -40.03 -20.81 38.50
CA ARG A 653 -39.74 -19.54 37.80
C ARG A 653 -40.27 -18.33 38.60
N GLU A 654 -41.45 -18.44 39.19
CA GLU A 654 -42.07 -17.39 39.99
C GLU A 654 -41.26 -17.08 41.25
N ASP A 655 -40.72 -18.11 41.91
CA ASP A 655 -39.84 -17.95 43.07
C ASP A 655 -38.55 -17.21 42.71
N MET A 656 -37.94 -17.55 41.57
CA MET A 656 -36.75 -16.87 41.07
C MET A 656 -37.04 -15.42 40.67
N GLU A 657 -38.19 -15.14 40.04
CA GLU A 657 -38.62 -13.76 39.74
C GLU A 657 -38.88 -12.95 41.04
N ALA A 658 -39.41 -13.58 42.08
CA ALA A 658 -39.54 -12.96 43.40
C ALA A 658 -38.17 -12.72 44.06
N TYR A 659 -37.22 -13.64 43.91
CA TYR A 659 -35.84 -13.46 44.36
C TYR A 659 -35.16 -12.25 43.69
N LEU A 660 -35.26 -12.12 42.36
CA LEU A 660 -34.71 -10.97 41.65
C LEU A 660 -35.35 -9.65 42.11
N ARG A 661 -36.69 -9.62 42.25
CA ARG A 661 -37.43 -8.44 42.75
C ARG A 661 -37.10 -8.05 44.18
N SER A 662 -36.62 -8.99 45.00
CA SER A 662 -36.22 -8.71 46.39
C SER A 662 -34.95 -7.87 46.51
N GLY A 663 -34.21 -7.67 45.41
CA GLY A 663 -32.95 -6.94 45.40
C GLY A 663 -31.77 -7.70 46.02
N ASN A 664 -31.95 -8.99 46.33
CA ASN A 664 -30.89 -9.82 46.92
C ASN A 664 -29.88 -10.36 45.88
N ASP A 665 -30.17 -10.26 44.58
CA ASP A 665 -29.28 -10.73 43.52
C ASP A 665 -28.27 -9.64 43.11
N MET A 666 -27.01 -9.85 43.45
CA MET A 666 -25.95 -8.87 43.20
C MET A 666 -25.65 -8.65 41.72
N VAL A 667 -25.81 -9.69 40.87
CA VAL A 667 -25.50 -9.61 39.43
C VAL A 667 -26.64 -8.90 38.71
N TYR A 668 -27.88 -9.20 39.04
CA TYR A 668 -29.05 -8.49 38.52
C TYR A 668 -28.97 -6.99 38.87
N ASN A 669 -28.71 -6.68 40.15
CA ASN A 669 -28.51 -5.30 40.60
C ASN A 669 -27.35 -4.61 39.88
N PHE A 670 -26.25 -5.33 39.60
CA PHE A 670 -25.12 -4.80 38.83
C PHE A 670 -25.54 -4.34 37.44
N HIS A 671 -26.32 -5.16 36.72
CA HIS A 671 -26.81 -4.83 35.39
C HIS A 671 -27.82 -3.67 35.41
N GLN A 672 -28.64 -3.54 36.45
CA GLN A 672 -29.61 -2.46 36.62
C GLN A 672 -29.02 -1.09 36.98
N LYS A 673 -27.80 -1.05 37.52
CA LYS A 673 -27.10 0.24 37.75
C LYS A 673 -26.86 0.94 36.40
N PRO A 674 -26.78 2.29 36.35
CA PRO A 674 -26.36 3.00 35.15
C PRO A 674 -24.97 2.57 34.63
N LYS A 675 -24.74 2.73 33.32
CA LYS A 675 -23.43 2.51 32.64
C LYS A 675 -23.26 3.59 31.58
N ALA A 676 -22.08 4.22 31.55
CA ALA A 676 -21.78 5.34 30.66
C ALA A 676 -22.88 6.42 30.68
N ALA A 677 -23.37 6.76 31.89
CA ALA A 677 -24.49 7.67 32.11
C ALA A 677 -25.78 7.34 31.30
N LEU A 678 -25.98 6.08 30.94
CA LEU A 678 -27.22 5.54 30.41
C LEU A 678 -27.94 4.72 31.50
N PRO A 679 -29.27 4.59 31.43
CA PRO A 679 -30.01 3.69 32.32
C PRO A 679 -29.43 2.26 32.33
N GLY A 680 -29.63 1.53 33.42
CA GLY A 680 -29.22 0.13 33.47
C GLY A 680 -30.01 -0.77 32.52
N ALA A 681 -29.60 -2.02 32.44
CA ALA A 681 -30.22 -3.00 31.58
C ALA A 681 -31.62 -3.40 32.05
N GLU A 682 -32.52 -3.59 31.10
CA GLU A 682 -33.86 -4.14 31.31
C GLU A 682 -33.80 -5.67 31.28
N LEU A 683 -34.53 -6.34 32.18
CA LEU A 683 -34.72 -7.79 32.14
C LEU A 683 -35.69 -8.15 31.02
N ILE A 684 -35.21 -8.86 29.99
CA ILE A 684 -36.04 -9.34 28.89
C ILE A 684 -36.69 -10.67 29.24
N ALA A 685 -35.91 -11.61 29.79
CA ALA A 685 -36.40 -12.92 30.17
C ALA A 685 -35.55 -13.56 31.25
N LEU A 686 -36.22 -14.27 32.17
CA LEU A 686 -35.61 -15.26 33.04
C LEU A 686 -35.77 -16.65 32.38
N LEU A 687 -34.64 -17.33 32.19
CA LEU A 687 -34.53 -18.53 31.36
C LEU A 687 -34.25 -19.76 32.24
N PRO A 688 -35.25 -20.62 32.52
CA PRO A 688 -35.02 -21.87 33.25
C PRO A 688 -34.25 -22.87 32.39
N GLN A 689 -33.37 -23.67 33.01
CA GLN A 689 -32.56 -24.69 32.33
C GLN A 689 -31.66 -24.14 31.20
N ALA A 690 -31.37 -22.84 31.22
CA ALA A 690 -30.51 -22.20 30.25
C ALA A 690 -29.02 -22.54 30.45
N ARG A 691 -28.62 -22.91 31.67
CA ARG A 691 -27.28 -23.45 31.96
C ARG A 691 -27.37 -24.49 33.08
N PRO A 692 -27.91 -25.70 32.82
CA PRO A 692 -28.21 -26.70 33.85
C PRO A 692 -27.00 -27.09 34.71
N GLU A 693 -25.79 -26.98 34.18
CA GLU A 693 -24.54 -27.23 34.91
C GLU A 693 -24.19 -26.16 35.96
N ASP A 694 -24.77 -24.95 35.91
CA ASP A 694 -24.54 -23.90 36.90
C ASP A 694 -25.43 -24.09 38.13
N THR A 695 -24.93 -24.89 39.06
CA THR A 695 -25.64 -25.22 40.30
C THR A 695 -25.74 -24.03 41.26
N LEU A 696 -24.89 -23.00 41.14
CA LEU A 696 -25.00 -21.79 41.97
C LEU A 696 -26.17 -20.91 41.51
N ALA A 697 -26.44 -20.91 40.21
CA ALA A 697 -27.58 -20.26 39.57
C ALA A 697 -28.82 -21.17 39.47
N LEU A 698 -28.76 -22.40 39.98
CA LEU A 698 -29.84 -23.40 39.94
C LEU A 698 -30.35 -23.68 38.51
N GLY A 699 -29.44 -23.62 37.53
CA GLY A 699 -29.76 -23.83 36.11
C GLY A 699 -30.39 -22.64 35.38
N TYR A 700 -30.62 -21.51 36.06
CA TYR A 700 -31.23 -20.32 35.48
C TYR A 700 -30.21 -19.38 34.83
N ALA A 701 -30.66 -18.67 33.78
CA ALA A 701 -29.97 -17.51 33.23
C ALA A 701 -30.94 -16.33 33.04
N MET A 702 -30.39 -15.13 32.87
CA MET A 702 -31.10 -13.90 32.58
C MET A 702 -30.65 -13.36 31.23
N LEU A 703 -31.59 -13.04 30.36
CA LEU A 703 -31.34 -12.20 29.20
C LEU A 703 -31.69 -10.76 29.56
N LEU A 704 -30.70 -9.87 29.53
CA LEU A 704 -30.87 -8.45 29.78
C LEU A 704 -30.51 -7.64 28.54
N ARG A 705 -31.16 -6.49 28.36
CA ARG A 705 -30.90 -5.57 27.25
C ARG A 705 -30.48 -4.22 27.80
N TYR A 706 -29.29 -3.76 27.41
CA TYR A 706 -28.85 -2.39 27.68
C TYR A 706 -29.61 -1.41 26.78
N PRO A 707 -29.81 -0.16 27.22
CA PRO A 707 -30.45 0.86 26.39
C PRO A 707 -29.67 1.06 25.09
N GLN A 708 -30.39 1.44 24.04
CA GLN A 708 -29.79 1.79 22.76
C GLN A 708 -28.81 2.95 22.96
N ILE A 709 -27.62 2.82 22.37
CA ILE A 709 -26.60 3.85 22.42
C ILE A 709 -27.01 4.98 21.46
N PRO A 710 -27.24 6.22 21.93
CA PRO A 710 -27.55 7.34 21.05
C PRO A 710 -26.37 7.65 20.12
N GLU A 711 -26.63 7.96 18.85
CA GLU A 711 -25.58 8.30 17.88
C GLU A 711 -24.74 9.52 18.30
N THR A 712 -25.34 10.43 19.07
CA THR A 712 -24.69 11.67 19.54
C THR A 712 -23.85 11.51 20.80
N LYS A 713 -23.87 10.33 21.44
CA LYS A 713 -23.22 10.12 22.74
C LYS A 713 -22.03 9.20 22.59
N GLU A 714 -20.81 9.70 22.76
CA GLU A 714 -19.63 8.84 22.83
C GLU A 714 -19.59 8.05 24.15
N ILE A 715 -19.35 6.74 24.05
CA ILE A 715 -19.19 5.87 25.21
C ILE A 715 -17.72 5.80 25.58
N GLU A 716 -17.41 6.17 26.82
CA GLU A 716 -16.09 6.00 27.43
C GLU A 716 -16.22 5.29 28.78
N PRO A 717 -15.31 4.35 29.12
CA PRO A 717 -15.27 3.75 30.44
C PRO A 717 -14.99 4.78 31.53
N ASP A 718 -15.90 4.91 32.51
CA ASP A 718 -15.80 5.89 33.57
C ASP A 718 -14.80 5.43 34.65
N ALA A 719 -13.70 6.17 34.79
CA ALA A 719 -12.65 5.87 35.76
C ALA A 719 -13.13 5.84 37.22
N ALA A 720 -14.25 6.50 37.56
CA ALA A 720 -14.85 6.46 38.90
C ALA A 720 -15.67 5.19 39.17
N SER A 721 -16.02 4.44 38.13
CA SER A 721 -16.82 3.22 38.24
C SER A 721 -15.96 1.98 38.54
N SER A 722 -16.58 0.92 39.06
CA SER A 722 -15.88 -0.36 39.30
C SER A 722 -15.38 -0.99 37.98
N CYS A 723 -14.31 -1.80 38.03
CA CYS A 723 -13.75 -2.50 36.85
C CYS A 723 -14.82 -3.25 36.03
N ALA A 724 -15.73 -3.98 36.68
CA ALA A 724 -16.82 -4.70 36.01
C ALA A 724 -17.78 -3.78 35.24
N VAL A 725 -18.06 -2.58 35.77
CA VAL A 725 -18.89 -1.57 35.08
C VAL A 725 -18.13 -1.05 33.87
N GLN A 726 -16.86 -0.68 34.05
CA GLN A 726 -16.03 -0.17 32.97
C GLN A 726 -15.84 -1.18 31.83
N LEU A 727 -15.80 -2.50 32.12
CA LEU A 727 -15.76 -3.54 31.08
C LEU A 727 -17.02 -3.58 30.23
N VAL A 728 -18.20 -3.43 30.85
CA VAL A 728 -19.46 -3.34 30.10
C VAL A 728 -19.46 -2.06 29.25
N GLU A 729 -18.97 -0.94 29.80
CA GLU A 729 -18.83 0.31 29.06
C GLU A 729 -17.84 0.17 27.89
N ALA A 730 -16.74 -0.56 28.06
CA ALA A 730 -15.80 -0.88 26.99
C ALA A 730 -16.45 -1.75 25.90
N ALA A 731 -17.28 -2.74 26.27
CA ALA A 731 -18.06 -3.51 25.31
C ALA A 731 -19.12 -2.67 24.58
N MET A 732 -19.74 -1.71 25.25
CA MET A 732 -20.69 -0.76 24.65
C MET A 732 -19.96 0.21 23.70
N ARG A 733 -18.79 0.73 24.08
CA ARG A 733 -17.93 1.54 23.21
C ARG A 733 -17.54 0.75 21.96
N PHE A 734 -17.11 -0.49 22.14
CA PHE A 734 -16.79 -1.39 21.04
C PHE A 734 -17.99 -1.62 20.12
N ALA A 735 -19.19 -1.83 20.68
CA ALA A 735 -20.43 -1.92 19.90
C ALA A 735 -20.66 -0.66 19.06
N GLN A 736 -20.60 0.52 19.69
CA GLN A 736 -20.77 1.81 19.03
C GLN A 736 -19.77 2.02 17.90
N GLN A 737 -18.49 1.74 18.16
CA GLN A 737 -17.40 1.86 17.19
C GLN A 737 -17.60 0.98 15.95
N LEU A 738 -18.27 -0.17 16.09
CA LEU A 738 -18.64 -1.05 14.98
C LEU A 738 -20.01 -0.72 14.36
N GLY A 739 -20.72 0.29 14.87
CA GLY A 739 -22.07 0.66 14.46
C GLY A 739 -23.15 -0.32 14.90
N VAL A 740 -22.88 -1.11 15.95
CA VAL A 740 -23.83 -2.01 16.59
C VAL A 740 -24.60 -1.26 17.66
N SER A 741 -25.92 -1.13 17.49
CA SER A 741 -26.78 -0.30 18.37
C SER A 741 -27.39 -1.06 19.55
N ARG A 742 -27.28 -2.40 19.57
CA ARG A 742 -27.94 -3.27 20.54
C ARG A 742 -26.94 -4.13 21.30
N VAL A 743 -26.91 -3.95 22.61
CA VAL A 743 -26.06 -4.72 23.52
C VAL A 743 -26.95 -5.47 24.51
N TYR A 744 -26.74 -6.77 24.61
CA TYR A 744 -27.40 -7.67 25.55
C TYR A 744 -26.40 -8.24 26.53
N ALA A 745 -26.89 -8.71 27.68
CA ALA A 745 -26.15 -9.58 28.57
C ALA A 745 -26.91 -10.89 28.74
N PHE A 746 -26.22 -12.01 28.54
CA PHE A 746 -26.68 -13.33 28.93
C PHE A 746 -25.93 -13.71 30.21
N SER A 747 -26.58 -13.48 31.35
CA SER A 747 -25.95 -13.50 32.67
C SER A 747 -26.60 -14.50 33.60
N ARG A 748 -25.94 -14.87 34.70
CA ARG A 748 -26.50 -15.78 35.71
C ARG A 748 -27.05 -15.01 36.92
N PRO A 749 -28.15 -15.44 37.53
CA PRO A 749 -28.47 -15.04 38.90
C PRO A 749 -27.34 -15.44 39.86
N ALA A 750 -27.04 -14.60 40.85
CA ALA A 750 -25.95 -14.83 41.81
C ALA A 750 -26.46 -14.82 43.24
N GLY A 751 -26.14 -15.89 43.99
CA GLY A 751 -26.59 -16.09 45.38
C GLY A 751 -27.93 -16.82 45.51
N ALA A 752 -28.54 -17.23 44.40
CA ALA A 752 -29.82 -17.96 44.39
C ALA A 752 -29.74 -19.26 45.20
N TYR A 753 -28.69 -20.08 44.98
CA TYR A 753 -28.46 -21.30 45.75
C TYR A 753 -28.49 -21.02 47.27
N HIS A 754 -27.66 -20.09 47.77
CA HIS A 754 -27.59 -19.80 49.20
C HIS A 754 -28.87 -19.15 49.75
N TYR A 755 -29.58 -18.36 48.94
CA TYR A 755 -30.84 -17.75 49.32
C TYR A 755 -31.93 -18.81 49.54
N PHE A 756 -32.10 -19.74 48.60
CA PHE A 756 -33.10 -20.80 48.73
C PHE A 756 -32.70 -21.88 49.73
N MET A 757 -31.40 -22.15 49.88
CA MET A 757 -30.88 -23.03 50.93
C MET A 757 -31.11 -22.49 52.35
N LYS A 758 -31.20 -21.16 52.53
CA LYS A 758 -31.56 -20.55 53.83
C LYS A 758 -33.07 -20.58 54.10
N LYS A 759 -33.89 -20.79 53.06
CA LYS A 759 -35.35 -20.85 53.15
C LYS A 759 -35.87 -22.28 53.33
N GLN A 760 -35.13 -23.27 52.85
CA GLN A 760 -35.29 -24.69 53.18
C GLN A 760 -34.76 -24.96 54.58
#